data_AF-A0A819DW80-F1
#
_entry.id   AF-A0A819DW80-F1
#
_cell.length_a   1.000
_cell.length_b   1.000
_cell.length_c   1.000
_cell.angle_alpha   90.00
_cell.angle_beta   90.00
_cell.angle_gamma   90.00
#
_symmetry.space_group_name_H-M   'P 1'
#
loop_
_entity.id
_entity.type
_entity.pdbx_description
1 polymer ?
#
loop_
_entity_poly.entity_id
_entity_poly.type
_entity_poly.pdbx_seq_one_letter_code
_entity_poly.pdbx_strand_id
1 'polypeptide(L)'
;VDYRGMRVTAQTIVPGILEKEQEQSVVYGSTDFGKTCTTNEKYKELLEKVSAMLKIKPHSIKTEKGDIVELLTAVECKGIIGNDGRHYLLDLLRMMPPDLNYLPVDVEHISPAMKQLEYPQTYKHRLCCLRQELIDAFIEQKYVDFYRSIALNLSKLRTNESTTNDSTEQTNVEEVKRIVNEISVEDNSREIIQSACRSIGSVKDNEFDVRFNPDLFQPHVTLNQTASETAADTKLLKEAAEYLILKQIPLMIQDFQDHTAVPVDGESLSEAMHSRGINIRYLGRVAHLLNQQPSLIYLYEIVVTEILCRSAKHLFRSYIQSVPIHLLSFSISHFLNCFLTIISSPTSEHLSDELSTVTHNGTVNTNLPLTNSTNTSSQKTNNKKKNKKQQQQQQRKQNPLLRNESLDFLSLTSKTCWLQLTNEAKIKYNFDLNCDDIENFIEKYNVRRTCILRSFCVKTGIQLSMREYQFDLTNKSTRTTNNECFNEEDIINIYPLIKQNSPKPSDAYQFFTTGQQKIQQGLLREGFELISEAHNLLNNVYGPMHPEISMCLRLLARLNYIMGDYQEALYTQHKAVMMSERVLGIDNPQTATEYIHMALYSFANGHSINASKLLCRARYIILTCCGENHPQISLIDSNLGLILQSYGDYENALKFMEKSLELNKKFYGLKSLKVALSHHLCARIQSCRGDFRSALTSEREAYQIYKLQLGDEHERTRESAQVLKHLTEQAVVLQKRMNDVVKGQLLMIPSITIQQPSFQNVLEMLNVVNGILFIQIREKDLDLIRDELNKQTINDQQTTATPSIQTLSTAAEQAAALMNNEVD
;
A
#
# COMPACT_ATOMS: atom_id res chain seq x y z
N VAL A 1 4.44 16.91 14.18
CA VAL A 1 5.75 16.36 13.77
C VAL A 1 6.15 15.28 14.75
N ASP A 2 6.49 14.07 14.28
CA ASP A 2 7.06 13.02 15.15
C ASP A 2 8.60 13.15 15.11
N TYR A 3 9.24 13.50 16.23
CA TYR A 3 10.70 13.65 16.34
C TYR A 3 11.18 13.12 17.69
N ARG A 4 12.18 12.20 17.69
CA ARG A 4 12.74 11.57 18.91
C ARG A 4 11.70 10.99 19.88
N GLY A 5 10.67 10.34 19.34
CA GLY A 5 9.58 9.79 20.14
C GLY A 5 8.64 10.82 20.77
N MET A 6 8.90 12.12 20.57
CA MET A 6 8.02 13.21 20.94
C MET A 6 7.15 13.60 19.75
N ARG A 7 5.87 13.86 20.01
CA ARG A 7 4.99 14.50 19.03
C ARG A 7 4.91 15.98 19.40
N VAL A 8 5.45 16.82 18.52
CA VAL A 8 5.42 18.28 18.69
C VAL A 8 4.44 18.88 17.70
N THR A 9 3.57 19.75 18.19
CA THR A 9 2.71 20.62 17.40
C THR A 9 3.48 21.93 17.18
N ALA A 10 3.92 22.18 15.94
CA ALA A 10 4.78 23.33 15.63
C ALA A 10 4.00 24.64 15.42
N GLN A 11 2.74 24.55 14.98
CA GLN A 11 1.85 25.68 14.77
C GLN A 11 0.41 25.21 15.01
N THR A 12 -0.38 26.03 15.69
CA THR A 12 -1.83 25.83 15.83
C THR A 12 -2.53 26.47 14.64
N ILE A 13 -3.59 25.80 14.15
CA ILE A 13 -4.43 26.30 13.05
C ILE A 13 -5.34 27.44 13.56
N VAL A 14 -5.57 27.51 14.88
CA VAL A 14 -6.45 28.49 15.51
C VAL A 14 -5.63 29.70 15.98
N PRO A 15 -5.79 30.89 15.39
CA PRO A 15 -5.12 32.10 15.85
C PRO A 15 -5.60 32.47 17.26
N GLY A 16 -4.66 32.77 18.17
CA GLY A 16 -4.96 33.24 19.53
C GLY A 16 -5.11 32.16 20.60
N ILE A 17 -5.23 30.87 20.24
CA ILE A 17 -5.56 29.79 21.21
C ILE A 17 -4.52 29.57 22.33
N LEU A 18 -3.29 30.05 22.14
CA LEU A 18 -2.23 29.99 23.16
C LEU A 18 -2.23 31.21 24.11
N GLU A 19 -3.11 32.18 23.85
CA GLU A 19 -3.35 33.32 24.73
C GLU A 19 -4.27 32.86 25.88
N LYS A 20 -3.86 33.11 27.13
CA LYS A 20 -4.52 32.59 28.35
C LYS A 20 -6.02 32.95 28.47
N GLU A 21 -6.48 33.97 27.76
CA GLU A 21 -7.88 34.43 27.79
C GLU A 21 -8.82 33.53 26.97
N GLN A 22 -8.30 32.72 26.04
CA GLN A 22 -9.12 31.88 25.14
C GLN A 22 -9.23 30.40 25.54
N GLU A 23 -8.50 29.94 26.54
CA GLU A 23 -8.55 28.53 27.00
C GLU A 23 -9.96 28.09 27.46
N GLN A 24 -10.86 29.03 27.77
CA GLN A 24 -12.25 28.77 28.20
C GLN A 24 -13.31 29.10 27.13
N SER A 25 -12.92 29.41 25.89
CA SER A 25 -13.82 29.85 24.81
C SER A 25 -14.48 28.69 24.03
N VAL A 26 -14.79 27.56 24.69
CA VAL A 26 -15.50 26.45 24.03
C VAL A 26 -16.98 26.80 23.89
N VAL A 27 -17.39 27.02 22.65
CA VAL A 27 -18.75 27.47 22.30
C VAL A 27 -19.64 26.31 21.82
N TYR A 28 -19.05 25.14 21.56
CA TYR A 28 -19.76 23.95 21.13
C TYR A 28 -19.04 22.69 21.62
N GLY A 29 -19.79 21.70 22.11
CA GLY A 29 -19.27 20.44 22.66
C GLY A 29 -18.96 20.52 24.15
N SER A 30 -18.09 19.64 24.65
CA SER A 30 -17.79 19.54 26.09
C SER A 30 -16.36 19.95 26.46
N THR A 31 -16.21 20.65 27.59
CA THR A 31 -14.90 20.90 28.22
C THR A 31 -14.50 19.79 29.21
N ASP A 32 -15.48 19.19 29.89
CA ASP A 32 -15.25 18.25 31.00
C ASP A 32 -15.85 16.84 30.74
N PHE A 33 -15.61 16.24 29.57
CA PHE A 33 -16.05 14.88 29.22
C PHE A 33 -17.55 14.59 29.41
N GLY A 34 -18.42 15.56 29.10
CA GLY A 34 -19.88 15.44 29.13
C GLY A 34 -20.55 16.15 30.30
N LYS A 35 -19.81 16.66 31.29
CA LYS A 35 -20.41 17.36 32.45
C LYS A 35 -20.99 18.72 32.09
N THR A 36 -20.23 19.48 31.30
CA THR A 36 -20.53 20.82 30.83
C THR A 36 -20.52 20.78 29.31
N CYS A 37 -21.71 20.80 28.70
CA CYS A 37 -21.87 20.75 27.25
C CYS A 37 -22.62 21.99 26.75
N THR A 38 -22.08 22.62 25.72
CA THR A 38 -22.67 23.82 25.10
C THR A 38 -22.93 23.57 23.62
N THR A 39 -23.91 24.29 23.07
CA THR A 39 -24.23 24.29 21.64
C THR A 39 -24.40 25.72 21.14
N ASN A 40 -24.18 25.90 19.84
CA ASN A 40 -24.34 27.16 19.15
C ASN A 40 -25.01 26.94 17.80
N GLU A 41 -25.98 27.79 17.45
CA GLU A 41 -26.79 27.70 16.23
C GLU A 41 -25.93 27.73 14.96
N LYS A 42 -24.89 28.58 14.92
CA LYS A 42 -24.01 28.71 13.76
C LYS A 42 -23.17 27.45 13.53
N TYR A 43 -22.74 26.79 14.62
CA TYR A 43 -22.11 25.47 14.52
C TYR A 43 -23.11 24.42 14.03
N LYS A 44 -24.36 24.47 14.49
CA LYS A 44 -25.41 23.54 14.06
C LYS A 44 -25.63 23.61 12.54
N GLU A 45 -25.77 24.83 12.00
CA GLU A 45 -25.94 25.07 10.56
C GLU A 45 -24.74 24.55 9.73
N LEU A 46 -23.52 24.83 10.18
CA LEU A 46 -22.31 24.38 9.48
C LEU A 46 -22.14 22.85 9.54
N LEU A 47 -22.43 22.24 10.70
CA LEU A 47 -22.22 20.82 10.95
C LEU A 47 -23.34 19.94 10.39
N GLU A 48 -24.51 20.49 10.07
CA GLU A 48 -25.61 19.71 9.46
C GLU A 48 -25.20 19.09 8.12
N LYS A 49 -24.53 19.86 7.24
CA LYS A 49 -24.02 19.35 5.95
C LYS A 49 -22.88 18.36 6.15
N VAL A 50 -21.98 18.64 7.09
CA VAL A 50 -20.79 17.82 7.35
C VAL A 50 -21.17 16.48 8.01
N SER A 51 -22.09 16.49 8.97
CA SER A 51 -22.57 15.29 9.66
C SER A 51 -23.28 14.34 8.69
N ALA A 52 -24.05 14.85 7.73
CA ALA A 52 -24.67 14.03 6.69
C ALA A 52 -23.64 13.36 5.76
N MET A 53 -22.55 14.07 5.43
CA MET A 53 -21.45 13.54 4.63
C MET A 53 -20.63 12.49 5.39
N LEU A 54 -20.32 12.77 6.66
CA LEU A 54 -19.58 11.85 7.56
C LEU A 54 -20.45 10.76 8.19
N LYS A 55 -21.75 10.71 7.82
CA LYS A 55 -22.70 9.69 8.31
C LYS A 55 -22.86 9.68 9.83
N ILE A 56 -22.81 10.86 10.44
CA ILE A 56 -22.98 11.07 11.88
C ILE A 56 -24.45 11.34 12.19
N LYS A 57 -24.99 10.60 13.16
CA LYS A 57 -26.37 10.73 13.64
C LYS A 57 -26.45 11.89 14.64
N PRO A 58 -27.36 12.86 14.46
CA PRO A 58 -27.68 13.85 15.49
C PRO A 58 -28.15 13.12 16.75
N HIS A 59 -27.64 13.50 17.91
CA HIS A 59 -27.98 12.84 19.17
C HIS A 59 -28.03 13.83 20.33
N SER A 60 -28.82 13.49 21.35
CA SER A 60 -29.03 14.33 22.52
C SER A 60 -28.37 13.74 23.76
N ILE A 61 -27.70 14.58 24.54
CA ILE A 61 -26.97 14.20 25.75
C ILE A 61 -27.59 14.89 26.96
N LYS A 62 -27.62 14.21 28.10
CA LYS A 62 -27.96 14.81 29.40
C LYS A 62 -26.68 15.22 30.11
N THR A 63 -26.60 16.49 30.49
CA THR A 63 -25.53 17.03 31.33
C THR A 63 -25.75 16.67 32.81
N GLU A 64 -24.73 16.83 33.66
CA GLU A 64 -24.87 16.65 35.12
C GLU A 64 -25.92 17.59 35.73
N LYS A 65 -26.20 18.73 35.09
CA LYS A 65 -27.22 19.71 35.50
C LYS A 65 -28.65 19.31 35.06
N GLY A 66 -28.79 18.25 34.27
CA GLY A 66 -30.06 17.80 33.72
C GLY A 66 -30.46 18.46 32.40
N ASP A 67 -29.66 19.39 31.88
CA ASP A 67 -29.92 20.04 30.60
C ASP A 67 -29.70 19.06 29.44
N ILE A 68 -30.62 19.08 28.47
CA ILE A 68 -30.55 18.26 27.26
C ILE A 68 -29.93 19.10 26.16
N VAL A 69 -28.84 18.61 25.58
CA VAL A 69 -28.08 19.30 24.54
C VAL A 69 -27.99 18.40 23.32
N GLU A 70 -28.35 18.93 22.15
CA GLU A 70 -28.29 18.21 20.87
C GLU A 70 -26.97 18.48 20.15
N LEU A 71 -26.21 17.44 19.84
CA LEU A 71 -24.94 17.52 19.12
C LEU A 71 -25.00 16.81 17.77
N LEU A 72 -24.18 17.30 16.84
CA LEU A 72 -23.95 16.77 15.49
C LEU A 72 -22.54 16.19 15.32
N THR A 73 -21.81 16.05 16.42
CA THR A 73 -20.43 15.58 16.53
C THR A 73 -20.30 14.77 17.82
N ALA A 74 -19.16 14.10 18.03
CA ALA A 74 -18.86 13.53 19.33
C ALA A 74 -18.86 14.58 20.46
N VAL A 75 -19.20 14.18 21.68
CA VAL A 75 -19.21 15.05 22.89
C VAL A 75 -17.85 15.70 23.15
N GLU A 76 -16.77 14.97 22.88
CA GLU A 76 -15.40 15.42 23.12
C GLU A 76 -14.93 16.47 22.10
N CYS A 77 -15.62 16.65 20.97
CA CYS A 77 -15.24 17.65 19.97
C CYS A 77 -15.51 19.05 20.49
N LYS A 78 -14.55 19.97 20.32
CA LYS A 78 -14.66 21.34 20.84
C LYS A 78 -14.72 22.34 19.71
N GLY A 79 -15.78 23.14 19.68
CA GLY A 79 -15.91 24.29 18.80
C GLY A 79 -15.35 25.55 19.44
N ILE A 80 -14.40 26.20 18.77
CA ILE A 80 -13.77 27.45 19.21
C ILE A 80 -13.81 28.46 18.07
N ILE A 81 -14.08 29.73 18.38
CA ILE A 81 -14.01 30.84 17.44
C ILE A 81 -12.64 31.50 17.58
N GLY A 82 -11.84 31.51 16.52
CA GLY A 82 -10.50 32.11 16.53
C GLY A 82 -10.54 33.65 16.55
N ASN A 83 -9.41 34.29 16.83
CA ASN A 83 -9.26 35.76 16.76
C ASN A 83 -9.58 36.35 15.38
N ASP A 84 -9.55 35.52 14.33
CA ASP A 84 -9.92 35.87 12.96
C ASP A 84 -11.44 35.76 12.70
N GLY A 85 -12.24 35.40 13.70
CA GLY A 85 -13.69 35.19 13.60
C GLY A 85 -14.10 33.89 12.90
N ARG A 86 -13.14 33.02 12.54
CA ARG A 86 -13.43 31.73 11.91
C ARG A 86 -13.79 30.69 12.96
N HIS A 87 -14.61 29.71 12.54
CA HIS A 87 -15.11 28.65 13.40
C HIS A 87 -14.22 27.42 13.23
N TYR A 88 -13.57 27.01 14.32
CA TYR A 88 -12.68 25.86 14.36
C TYR A 88 -13.32 24.73 15.16
N LEU A 89 -13.04 23.49 14.75
CA LEU A 89 -13.42 22.28 15.48
C LEU A 89 -12.16 21.50 15.82
N LEU A 90 -11.98 21.21 17.11
CA LEU A 90 -10.83 20.51 17.67
C LEU A 90 -11.25 19.14 18.21
N ASP A 91 -10.25 18.31 18.53
CA ASP A 91 -10.43 17.00 19.16
C ASP A 91 -11.31 16.02 18.34
N LEU A 92 -11.12 15.99 17.01
CA LEU A 92 -11.86 15.14 16.05
C LEU A 92 -11.64 13.62 16.19
N LEU A 93 -10.94 13.16 17.23
CA LEU A 93 -10.46 11.78 17.39
C LEU A 93 -11.59 10.74 17.44
N ARG A 94 -12.78 11.12 17.94
CA ARG A 94 -13.96 10.26 18.09
C ARG A 94 -15.10 10.61 17.13
N MET A 95 -14.83 11.37 16.07
CA MET A 95 -15.87 11.69 15.08
C MET A 95 -16.41 10.44 14.38
N MET A 96 -15.59 9.40 14.29
CA MET A 96 -15.97 8.12 13.69
C MET A 96 -16.53 7.15 14.74
N PRO A 97 -17.40 6.21 14.35
CA PRO A 97 -18.02 5.26 15.26
C PRO A 97 -16.97 4.40 15.97
N PRO A 98 -17.18 4.05 17.24
CA PRO A 98 -16.21 3.30 18.00
C PRO A 98 -16.15 1.83 17.54
N ASP A 99 -14.96 1.23 17.59
CA ASP A 99 -14.71 -0.13 17.10
C ASP A 99 -14.98 -1.16 18.21
N LEU A 100 -16.15 -1.78 18.17
CA LEU A 100 -16.59 -2.79 19.15
C LEU A 100 -15.62 -3.96 19.33
N ASN A 101 -14.82 -4.27 18.30
CA ASN A 101 -13.85 -5.36 18.36
C ASN A 101 -12.71 -5.09 19.36
N TYR A 102 -12.49 -3.84 19.76
CA TYR A 102 -11.41 -3.41 20.66
C TYR A 102 -11.89 -2.62 21.87
N LEU A 103 -13.20 -2.58 22.12
CA LEU A 103 -13.78 -1.93 23.30
C LEU A 103 -14.05 -2.98 24.40
N PRO A 104 -13.86 -2.62 25.68
CA PRO A 104 -14.20 -3.48 26.81
C PRO A 104 -15.73 -3.46 27.02
N VAL A 105 -16.47 -4.15 26.17
CA VAL A 105 -17.94 -4.29 26.22
C VAL A 105 -18.30 -5.70 26.66
N ASP A 106 -19.43 -5.86 27.35
CA ASP A 106 -19.93 -7.16 27.78
C ASP A 106 -20.11 -8.13 26.60
N VAL A 107 -19.77 -9.40 26.84
CA VAL A 107 -19.70 -10.48 25.82
C VAL A 107 -21.04 -10.75 25.14
N GLU A 108 -22.15 -10.23 25.68
CA GLU A 108 -23.50 -10.32 25.08
C GLU A 108 -23.64 -9.49 23.80
N HIS A 109 -22.88 -8.41 23.65
CA HIS A 109 -22.99 -7.51 22.50
C HIS A 109 -22.28 -8.05 21.24
N ILE A 110 -21.57 -9.17 21.33
CA ILE A 110 -20.72 -9.72 20.26
C ILE A 110 -21.33 -10.99 19.68
N SER A 111 -21.29 -11.16 18.35
CA SER A 111 -21.82 -12.36 17.68
C SER A 111 -21.01 -13.62 17.99
N PRO A 112 -21.62 -14.81 17.86
CA PRO A 112 -20.90 -16.08 18.04
C PRO A 112 -19.72 -16.24 17.08
N ALA A 113 -19.83 -15.76 15.84
CA ALA A 113 -18.74 -15.82 14.85
C ALA A 113 -17.51 -15.02 15.31
N MET A 114 -17.71 -13.85 15.91
CA MET A 114 -16.62 -13.01 16.40
C MET A 114 -15.95 -13.58 17.65
N LYS A 115 -16.72 -14.27 18.50
CA LYS A 115 -16.18 -15.01 19.65
C LYS A 115 -15.25 -16.16 19.23
N GLN A 116 -15.59 -16.86 18.14
CA GLN A 116 -14.72 -17.89 17.57
C GLN A 116 -13.39 -17.31 17.05
N LEU A 117 -13.40 -16.03 16.66
CA LEU A 117 -12.23 -15.31 16.18
C LEU A 117 -11.47 -14.55 17.28
N GLU A 118 -11.75 -14.85 18.56
CA GLU A 118 -11.11 -14.25 19.73
C GLU A 118 -11.34 -12.73 19.89
N TYR A 119 -12.52 -12.24 19.47
CA TYR A 119 -12.97 -10.87 19.75
C TYR A 119 -13.97 -10.82 20.92
N PRO A 120 -13.95 -9.75 21.75
CA PRO A 120 -13.19 -8.51 21.58
C PRO A 120 -11.76 -8.64 22.13
N GLN A 121 -10.81 -7.95 21.49
CA GLN A 121 -9.42 -7.90 21.93
C GLN A 121 -9.17 -6.68 22.80
N THR A 122 -8.30 -6.81 23.80
CA THR A 122 -7.90 -5.66 24.61
C THR A 122 -6.84 -4.83 23.90
N TYR A 123 -7.03 -3.51 23.84
CA TYR A 123 -6.06 -2.58 23.29
C TYR A 123 -5.53 -1.63 24.36
N LYS A 124 -4.31 -1.09 24.16
CA LYS A 124 -3.66 -0.19 25.14
C LYS A 124 -4.49 1.05 25.50
N HIS A 125 -5.36 1.49 24.59
CA HIS A 125 -6.19 2.68 24.76
C HIS A 125 -7.63 2.43 24.28
N ARG A 126 -8.58 3.24 24.74
CA ARG A 126 -10.02 3.14 24.41
C ARG A 126 -10.48 4.02 23.24
N LEU A 127 -9.54 4.52 22.43
CA LEU A 127 -9.78 5.40 21.26
C LEU A 127 -9.85 4.62 19.93
N CYS A 128 -10.26 3.35 19.96
CA CYS A 128 -10.39 2.56 18.75
C CYS A 128 -11.68 2.93 18.04
N CYS A 129 -11.57 3.56 16.86
CA CYS A 129 -12.71 3.93 16.01
C CYS A 129 -12.60 3.30 14.62
N LEU A 130 -13.74 3.03 13.98
CA LEU A 130 -13.84 2.63 12.58
C LEU A 130 -13.41 3.79 11.66
N ARG A 131 -13.00 3.48 10.44
CA ARG A 131 -12.56 4.49 9.46
C ARG A 131 -13.70 4.89 8.54
N GLN A 132 -13.63 6.12 8.02
CA GLN A 132 -14.63 6.63 7.07
C GLN A 132 -14.77 5.70 5.85
N GLU A 133 -13.66 5.24 5.27
CA GLU A 133 -13.69 4.40 4.07
C GLU A 133 -14.39 3.04 4.32
N LEU A 134 -14.35 2.53 5.56
CA LEU A 134 -15.08 1.33 5.94
C LEU A 134 -16.57 1.61 6.09
N ILE A 135 -16.91 2.76 6.67
CA ILE A 135 -18.30 3.19 6.86
C ILE A 135 -18.96 3.38 5.50
N ASP A 136 -18.27 4.03 4.56
CA ASP A 136 -18.75 4.22 3.19
C ASP A 136 -18.98 2.86 2.50
N ALA A 137 -18.00 1.94 2.56
CA ALA A 137 -18.16 0.59 1.99
C ALA A 137 -19.28 -0.22 2.66
N PHE A 138 -19.45 -0.10 3.97
CA PHE A 138 -20.54 -0.75 4.71
C PHE A 138 -21.91 -0.19 4.31
N ILE A 139 -22.01 1.14 4.15
CA ILE A 139 -23.24 1.79 3.72
C ILE A 139 -23.59 1.44 2.27
N GLU A 140 -22.60 1.35 1.38
CA GLU A 140 -22.80 0.84 0.02
C GLU A 140 -23.33 -0.59 0.03
N GLN A 141 -22.78 -1.47 0.86
CA GLN A 141 -23.30 -2.83 1.04
C GLN A 141 -24.74 -2.81 1.57
N LYS A 142 -25.03 -1.97 2.56
CA LYS A 142 -26.38 -1.81 3.12
C LYS A 142 -27.37 -1.24 2.10
N TYR A 143 -26.90 -0.38 1.21
CA TYR A 143 -27.68 0.14 0.10
C TYR A 143 -28.03 -0.97 -0.89
N VAL A 144 -27.07 -1.85 -1.23
CA VAL A 144 -27.38 -3.04 -2.06
C VAL A 144 -28.38 -3.97 -1.36
N ASP A 145 -28.21 -4.20 -0.06
CA ASP A 145 -29.12 -5.03 0.73
C ASP A 145 -30.53 -4.40 0.84
N PHE A 146 -30.64 -3.07 0.86
CA PHE A 146 -31.91 -2.32 0.81
C PHE A 146 -32.69 -2.63 -0.44
N TYR A 147 -32.08 -2.44 -1.62
CA TYR A 147 -32.74 -2.73 -2.88
C TYR A 147 -33.05 -4.21 -3.03
N ARG A 148 -32.17 -5.11 -2.58
CA ARG A 148 -32.43 -6.56 -2.58
C ARG A 148 -33.65 -6.90 -1.73
N SER A 149 -33.79 -6.30 -0.55
CA SER A 149 -34.94 -6.53 0.35
C SER A 149 -36.26 -6.05 -0.27
N ILE A 150 -36.25 -4.89 -0.94
CA ILE A 150 -37.41 -4.36 -1.66
C ILE A 150 -37.78 -5.32 -2.81
N ALA A 151 -36.81 -5.74 -3.61
CA ALA A 151 -37.03 -6.66 -4.72
C ALA A 151 -37.63 -8.00 -4.25
N LEU A 152 -37.11 -8.58 -3.16
CA LEU A 152 -37.62 -9.83 -2.59
C LEU A 152 -39.02 -9.69 -2.00
N ASN A 153 -39.35 -8.58 -1.36
CA ASN A 153 -40.69 -8.35 -0.82
C ASN A 153 -41.69 -8.06 -1.94
N LEU A 154 -41.27 -7.37 -3.00
CA LEU A 154 -42.08 -7.14 -4.20
C LEU A 154 -42.35 -8.44 -4.96
N SER A 155 -41.34 -9.31 -5.10
CA SER A 155 -41.53 -10.61 -5.72
C SER A 155 -42.47 -11.49 -4.91
N LYS A 156 -42.38 -11.47 -3.58
CA LYS A 156 -43.32 -12.16 -2.68
C LYS A 156 -44.76 -11.69 -2.85
N LEU A 157 -44.99 -10.38 -3.01
CA LEU A 157 -46.33 -9.86 -3.33
C LEU A 157 -46.84 -10.37 -4.69
N ARG A 158 -45.98 -10.41 -5.71
CA ARG A 158 -46.33 -10.92 -7.04
C ARG A 158 -46.59 -12.43 -7.05
N THR A 159 -45.84 -13.23 -6.28
CA THR A 159 -46.02 -14.68 -6.21
C THR A 159 -47.28 -15.11 -5.44
N ASN A 160 -47.88 -14.23 -4.64
CA ASN A 160 -49.20 -14.49 -4.07
C ASN A 160 -50.33 -14.43 -5.13
N GLU A 161 -50.06 -13.93 -6.34
CA GLU A 161 -51.02 -13.93 -7.46
C GLU A 161 -50.74 -15.00 -8.54
N SER A 162 -49.58 -15.67 -8.52
CA SER A 162 -49.30 -16.78 -9.45
C SER A 162 -48.26 -17.77 -8.92
N THR A 163 -48.62 -19.04 -8.93
CA THR A 163 -47.82 -20.20 -8.50
C THR A 163 -46.53 -20.41 -9.31
N THR A 164 -45.47 -20.76 -8.58
CA THR A 164 -44.26 -21.53 -8.94
C THR A 164 -43.32 -20.98 -10.01
N ASN A 165 -42.10 -20.57 -9.60
CA ASN A 165 -40.85 -21.30 -9.88
C ASN A 165 -39.63 -20.62 -9.23
N ASP A 166 -38.82 -21.43 -8.53
CA ASP A 166 -37.47 -21.11 -8.10
C ASP A 166 -36.53 -21.05 -9.30
N SER A 167 -35.69 -20.00 -9.38
CA SER A 167 -34.24 -20.08 -9.63
C SER A 167 -33.65 -18.74 -10.11
N THR A 168 -32.38 -18.51 -9.71
CA THR A 168 -31.40 -17.51 -10.16
C THR A 168 -31.24 -16.23 -9.31
N GLU A 169 -30.43 -16.37 -8.26
CA GLU A 169 -29.78 -15.27 -7.54
C GLU A 169 -28.63 -14.68 -8.37
N GLN A 170 -28.92 -13.67 -9.17
CA GLN A 170 -27.98 -12.62 -9.59
C GLN A 170 -28.80 -11.41 -10.07
N THR A 171 -29.51 -10.77 -9.14
CA THR A 171 -30.29 -9.58 -9.46
C THR A 171 -29.36 -8.40 -9.71
N ASN A 172 -29.34 -7.92 -10.95
CA ASN A 172 -28.56 -6.77 -11.39
C ASN A 172 -29.11 -5.50 -10.70
N VAL A 173 -28.27 -4.77 -9.95
CA VAL A 173 -28.69 -3.62 -9.12
C VAL A 173 -29.35 -2.52 -9.97
N GLU A 174 -28.92 -2.37 -11.23
CA GLU A 174 -29.49 -1.42 -12.18
C GLU A 174 -30.91 -1.78 -12.62
N GLU A 175 -31.20 -3.07 -12.74
CA GLU A 175 -32.53 -3.58 -13.09
C GLU A 175 -33.50 -3.39 -11.92
N VAL A 176 -33.03 -3.63 -10.69
CA VAL A 176 -33.78 -3.33 -9.46
C VAL A 176 -34.01 -1.83 -9.30
N LYS A 177 -33.02 -0.98 -9.62
CA LYS A 177 -33.18 0.49 -9.62
C LYS A 177 -34.25 0.95 -10.62
N ARG A 178 -34.30 0.37 -11.82
CA ARG A 178 -35.36 0.66 -12.80
C ARG A 178 -36.73 0.26 -12.27
N ILE A 179 -36.85 -0.96 -11.73
CA ILE A 179 -38.11 -1.45 -11.15
C ILE A 179 -38.57 -0.55 -10.00
N VAL A 180 -37.68 -0.15 -9.09
CA VAL A 180 -38.03 0.75 -7.97
C VAL A 180 -38.42 2.16 -8.46
N ASN A 181 -37.76 2.68 -9.49
CA ASN A 181 -38.10 3.98 -10.08
C ASN A 181 -39.39 3.96 -10.91
N GLU A 182 -39.77 2.80 -11.48
CA GLU A 182 -41.00 2.60 -12.24
C GLU A 182 -42.23 2.39 -11.35
N ILE A 183 -42.05 2.05 -10.07
CA ILE A 183 -43.16 1.86 -9.12
C ILE A 183 -43.70 3.23 -8.69
N SER A 184 -44.72 3.69 -9.41
CA SER A 184 -45.56 4.82 -9.02
C SER A 184 -46.49 4.43 -7.88
N VAL A 185 -46.31 5.07 -6.72
CA VAL A 185 -47.31 5.42 -5.68
C VAL A 185 -48.50 4.46 -5.51
N GLU A 186 -48.26 3.27 -4.95
CA GLU A 186 -49.29 2.45 -4.30
C GLU A 186 -48.97 2.27 -2.81
N ASP A 187 -49.96 2.24 -1.91
CA ASP A 187 -49.73 2.18 -0.45
C ASP A 187 -48.93 0.93 -0.02
N ASN A 188 -49.09 -0.20 -0.73
CA ASN A 188 -48.32 -1.42 -0.50
C ASN A 188 -46.81 -1.22 -0.77
N SER A 189 -46.43 -0.37 -1.73
CA SER A 189 -45.03 -0.07 -2.03
C SER A 189 -44.35 0.74 -0.92
N ARG A 190 -45.10 1.64 -0.26
CA ARG A 190 -44.60 2.43 0.88
C ARG A 190 -44.35 1.56 2.09
N GLU A 191 -45.24 0.61 2.40
CA GLU A 191 -45.03 -0.33 3.51
C GLU A 191 -43.80 -1.24 3.27
N ILE A 192 -43.58 -1.67 2.02
CA ILE A 192 -42.38 -2.43 1.65
C ILE A 192 -41.11 -1.59 1.90
N ILE A 193 -41.10 -0.33 1.46
CA ILE A 193 -39.97 0.59 1.67
C ILE A 193 -39.75 0.81 3.17
N GLN A 194 -40.80 1.04 3.96
CA GLN A 194 -40.69 1.20 5.42
C GLN A 194 -40.18 -0.07 6.10
N SER A 195 -40.63 -1.25 5.67
CA SER A 195 -40.13 -2.53 6.19
C SER A 195 -38.64 -2.71 5.89
N ALA A 196 -38.20 -2.30 4.69
CA ALA A 196 -36.81 -2.33 4.28
C ALA A 196 -35.96 -1.33 5.09
N CYS A 197 -36.44 -0.09 5.27
CA CYS A 197 -35.78 0.94 6.09
C CYS A 197 -35.60 0.48 7.54
N ARG A 198 -36.64 -0.13 8.15
CA ARG A 198 -36.57 -0.70 9.51
C ARG A 198 -35.58 -1.86 9.60
N SER A 199 -35.52 -2.71 8.58
CA SER A 199 -34.62 -3.87 8.59
C SER A 199 -33.13 -3.46 8.61
N ILE A 200 -32.82 -2.33 8.00
CA ILE A 200 -31.46 -1.81 7.78
C ILE A 200 -31.01 -0.85 8.89
N GLY A 201 -31.94 -0.33 9.67
CA GLY A 201 -31.67 0.67 10.71
C GLY A 201 -31.55 2.08 10.13
N SER A 202 -32.37 2.43 9.15
CA SER A 202 -32.40 3.79 8.62
C SER A 202 -33.00 4.77 9.64
N VAL A 203 -32.47 6.00 9.66
CA VAL A 203 -32.99 7.12 10.44
C VAL A 203 -34.32 7.63 9.87
N LYS A 204 -34.52 7.52 8.54
CA LYS A 204 -35.76 7.93 7.86
C LYS A 204 -36.60 6.72 7.50
N ASP A 205 -37.91 6.81 7.66
CA ASP A 205 -38.81 5.69 7.36
C ASP A 205 -39.03 5.48 5.85
N ASN A 206 -38.89 6.53 5.03
CA ASN A 206 -39.25 6.50 3.61
C ASN A 206 -38.04 6.59 2.66
N GLU A 207 -36.84 6.77 3.18
CA GLU A 207 -35.62 6.97 2.39
C GLU A 207 -34.45 6.23 3.05
N PHE A 208 -33.51 5.75 2.24
CA PHE A 208 -32.26 5.19 2.75
C PHE A 208 -31.37 6.29 3.36
N ASP A 209 -31.32 6.34 4.69
CA ASP A 209 -30.41 7.20 5.45
C ASP A 209 -29.84 6.43 6.65
N VAL A 210 -28.60 5.95 6.55
CA VAL A 210 -27.92 5.20 7.61
C VAL A 210 -26.83 6.09 8.21
N ARG A 211 -26.91 6.32 9.52
CA ARG A 211 -25.97 7.16 10.27
C ARG A 211 -25.62 6.55 11.62
N PHE A 212 -24.46 6.90 12.15
CA PHE A 212 -23.92 6.33 13.38
C PHE A 212 -23.85 7.36 14.51
N ASN A 213 -24.14 6.90 15.73
CA ASN A 213 -23.89 7.69 16.94
C ASN A 213 -22.45 7.46 17.42
N PRO A 214 -21.57 8.50 17.41
CA PRO A 214 -20.17 8.37 17.82
C PRO A 214 -19.98 8.19 19.34
N ASP A 215 -20.98 8.57 20.14
CA ASP A 215 -20.87 8.58 21.61
C ASP A 215 -21.43 7.32 22.27
N LEU A 216 -21.77 6.31 21.48
CA LEU A 216 -22.17 5.00 21.96
C LEU A 216 -21.03 4.33 22.76
N PHE A 217 -21.35 3.70 23.89
CA PHE A 217 -20.40 3.06 24.82
C PHE A 217 -19.35 4.00 25.46
N GLN A 218 -19.56 5.31 25.44
CA GLN A 218 -18.70 6.23 26.20
C GLN A 218 -19.06 6.21 27.70
N PRO A 219 -18.07 6.00 28.60
CA PRO A 219 -18.35 5.80 30.03
C PRO A 219 -18.80 7.07 30.78
N HIS A 220 -18.65 8.25 30.19
CA HIS A 220 -18.89 9.55 30.85
C HIS A 220 -20.10 10.30 30.26
N VAL A 221 -20.75 9.71 29.26
CA VAL A 221 -21.86 10.35 28.53
C VAL A 221 -23.16 9.62 28.84
N THR A 222 -24.19 10.38 29.21
CA THR A 222 -25.54 9.83 29.36
C THR A 222 -26.40 10.27 28.17
N LEU A 223 -26.76 9.31 27.31
CA LEU A 223 -27.57 9.56 26.12
C LEU A 223 -29.05 9.73 26.50
N ASN A 224 -29.72 10.70 25.88
CA ASN A 224 -31.16 10.90 26.00
C ASN A 224 -31.91 10.12 24.89
N GLN A 225 -31.81 8.80 24.90
CA GLN A 225 -32.43 7.92 23.89
C GLN A 225 -33.34 6.88 24.53
N THR A 226 -34.34 6.40 23.78
CA THR A 226 -35.16 5.26 24.23
C THR A 226 -34.36 3.97 24.20
N ALA A 227 -34.72 2.97 25.01
CA ALA A 227 -34.03 1.67 25.01
C ALA A 227 -34.06 0.99 23.63
N SER A 228 -35.11 1.24 22.84
CA SER A 228 -35.24 0.73 21.47
C SER A 228 -34.26 1.39 20.51
N GLU A 229 -34.07 2.70 20.61
CA GLU A 229 -33.08 3.43 19.79
C GLU A 229 -31.65 3.00 20.10
N THR A 230 -31.31 2.88 21.38
CA THR A 230 -29.98 2.41 21.80
C THR A 230 -29.71 0.99 21.31
N ALA A 231 -30.72 0.11 21.33
CA ALA A 231 -30.60 -1.24 20.80
C ALA A 231 -30.39 -1.26 19.27
N ALA A 232 -31.08 -0.39 18.53
CA ALA A 232 -30.91 -0.25 17.09
C ALA A 232 -29.51 0.30 16.73
N ASP A 233 -29.05 1.36 17.40
CA ASP A 233 -27.72 1.95 17.20
C ASP A 233 -26.61 0.94 17.54
N THR A 234 -26.80 0.15 18.60
CA THR A 234 -25.88 -0.94 18.98
C THR A 234 -25.83 -2.05 17.94
N LYS A 235 -26.99 -2.45 17.39
CA LYS A 235 -27.07 -3.46 16.34
C LYS A 235 -26.33 -3.00 15.08
N LEU A 236 -26.54 -1.75 14.65
CA LEU A 236 -25.88 -1.18 13.47
C LEU A 236 -24.37 -1.15 13.64
N LEU A 237 -23.88 -0.71 14.81
CA LEU A 237 -22.45 -0.69 15.11
C LEU A 237 -21.84 -2.09 15.12
N LYS A 238 -22.56 -3.07 15.68
CA LYS A 238 -22.15 -4.48 15.69
C LYS A 238 -21.99 -5.03 14.27
N GLU A 239 -22.97 -4.78 13.40
CA GLU A 239 -22.93 -5.21 12.01
C GLU A 239 -21.76 -4.57 11.24
N ALA A 240 -21.46 -3.30 11.49
CA ALA A 240 -20.31 -2.62 10.90
C ALA A 240 -18.97 -3.21 11.37
N ALA A 241 -18.85 -3.50 12.67
CA ALA A 241 -17.66 -4.13 13.25
C ALA A 241 -17.46 -5.57 12.75
N GLU A 242 -18.54 -6.32 12.51
CA GLU A 242 -18.51 -7.65 11.90
C GLU A 242 -18.17 -7.61 10.41
N TYR A 243 -18.74 -6.65 9.67
CA TYR A 243 -18.49 -6.44 8.25
C TYR A 243 -16.99 -6.28 7.96
N LEU A 244 -16.28 -5.53 8.81
CA LEU A 244 -14.83 -5.34 8.71
C LEU A 244 -14.06 -6.68 8.68
N ILE A 245 -14.35 -7.57 9.63
CA ILE A 245 -13.58 -8.82 9.81
C ILE A 245 -14.03 -9.93 8.88
N LEU A 246 -15.34 -10.07 8.68
CA LEU A 246 -15.94 -11.19 7.96
C LEU A 246 -16.06 -10.93 6.45
N LYS A 247 -16.12 -9.67 6.00
CA LYS A 247 -16.26 -9.32 4.58
C LYS A 247 -15.09 -8.48 4.09
N GLN A 248 -14.80 -7.33 4.70
CA GLN A 248 -13.87 -6.35 4.13
C GLN A 248 -12.41 -6.84 4.09
N ILE A 249 -11.90 -7.46 5.17
CA ILE A 249 -10.55 -8.03 5.19
C ILE A 249 -10.41 -9.19 4.18
N PRO A 250 -11.33 -10.18 4.15
CA PRO A 250 -11.30 -11.23 3.12
C PRO A 250 -11.37 -10.70 1.69
N LEU A 251 -12.23 -9.71 1.41
CA LEU A 251 -12.32 -9.08 0.09
C LEU A 251 -10.98 -8.47 -0.33
N MET A 252 -10.33 -7.71 0.56
CA MET A 252 -8.99 -7.17 0.29
C MET A 252 -7.97 -8.27 -0.04
N ILE A 253 -8.02 -9.41 0.64
CA ILE A 253 -7.12 -10.53 0.34
C ILE A 253 -7.44 -11.13 -1.02
N GLN A 254 -8.72 -11.25 -1.37
CA GLN A 254 -9.15 -11.70 -2.69
C GLN A 254 -8.64 -10.76 -3.80
N ASP A 255 -8.69 -9.44 -3.60
CA ASP A 255 -8.12 -8.47 -4.56
C ASP A 255 -6.61 -8.71 -4.81
N PHE A 256 -5.87 -9.09 -3.77
CA PHE A 256 -4.46 -9.45 -3.90
C PHE A 256 -4.26 -10.79 -4.65
N GLN A 257 -5.20 -11.74 -4.51
CA GLN A 257 -5.20 -12.99 -5.29
C GLN A 257 -5.52 -12.73 -6.76
N ASP A 258 -6.42 -11.79 -7.04
CA ASP A 258 -6.77 -11.36 -8.39
C ASP A 258 -5.70 -10.43 -9.00
N HIS A 259 -4.67 -10.08 -8.22
CA HIS A 259 -3.55 -9.20 -8.60
C HIS A 259 -3.99 -7.80 -9.05
N THR A 260 -5.14 -7.31 -8.55
CA THR A 260 -5.60 -5.94 -8.82
C THR A 260 -4.75 -4.92 -8.06
N ALA A 261 -4.25 -5.30 -6.89
CA ALA A 261 -3.24 -4.58 -6.12
C ALA A 261 -2.08 -5.53 -5.76
N VAL A 262 -0.85 -5.06 -5.91
CA VAL A 262 0.36 -5.82 -5.55
C VAL A 262 1.24 -4.95 -4.65
N PRO A 263 0.99 -4.95 -3.33
CA PRO A 263 1.79 -4.17 -2.39
C PRO A 263 3.25 -4.63 -2.40
N VAL A 264 4.17 -3.69 -2.63
CA VAL A 264 5.62 -3.97 -2.70
C VAL A 264 6.27 -3.88 -1.33
N ASP A 265 5.81 -2.97 -0.49
CA ASP A 265 6.38 -2.70 0.82
C ASP A 265 5.30 -2.41 1.87
N GLY A 266 5.74 -2.19 3.11
CA GLY A 266 4.84 -1.95 4.23
C GLY A 266 4.06 -0.63 4.13
N GLU A 267 4.54 0.36 3.38
CA GLU A 267 3.80 1.59 3.10
C GLU A 267 2.67 1.34 2.10
N SER A 268 2.98 0.70 0.97
CA SER A 268 1.99 0.26 -0.02
C SER A 268 0.90 -0.63 0.60
N LEU A 269 1.30 -1.54 1.50
CA LEU A 269 0.36 -2.38 2.27
C LEU A 269 -0.52 -1.54 3.19
N SER A 270 0.06 -0.56 3.88
CA SER A 270 -0.69 0.33 4.77
C SER A 270 -1.71 1.16 4.00
N GLU A 271 -1.34 1.67 2.82
CA GLU A 271 -2.23 2.38 1.91
C GLU A 271 -3.37 1.49 1.42
N ALA A 272 -3.06 0.25 0.99
CA ALA A 272 -4.07 -0.71 0.56
C ALA A 272 -5.09 -1.01 1.68
N MET A 273 -4.61 -1.26 2.91
CA MET A 273 -5.49 -1.45 4.08
C MET A 273 -6.34 -0.21 4.35
N HIS A 274 -5.74 0.99 4.35
CA HIS A 274 -6.44 2.24 4.62
C HIS A 274 -7.50 2.56 3.56
N SER A 275 -7.22 2.29 2.27
CA SER A 275 -8.16 2.51 1.17
C SER A 275 -9.43 1.69 1.31
N ARG A 276 -9.36 0.55 2.01
CA ARG A 276 -10.50 -0.32 2.36
C ARG A 276 -11.07 -0.03 3.76
N GLY A 277 -10.60 1.01 4.44
CA GLY A 277 -11.01 1.38 5.79
C GLY A 277 -10.52 0.45 6.90
N ILE A 278 -9.51 -0.38 6.61
CA ILE A 278 -8.95 -1.32 7.58
C ILE A 278 -7.86 -0.62 8.38
N ASN A 279 -8.01 -0.61 9.71
CA ASN A 279 -7.01 -0.06 10.61
C ASN A 279 -5.79 -0.99 10.75
N ILE A 280 -4.59 -0.41 10.86
CA ILE A 280 -3.32 -1.15 11.02
C ILE A 280 -3.29 -2.09 12.23
N ARG A 281 -4.13 -1.88 13.25
CA ARG A 281 -4.29 -2.83 14.38
C ARG A 281 -4.70 -4.24 13.93
N TYR A 282 -5.39 -4.35 12.79
CA TYR A 282 -5.79 -5.63 12.20
C TYR A 282 -4.68 -6.37 11.43
N LEU A 283 -3.43 -5.88 11.44
CA LEU A 283 -2.31 -6.55 10.76
C LEU A 283 -2.16 -8.02 11.16
N GLY A 284 -2.34 -8.38 12.44
CA GLY A 284 -2.25 -9.79 12.84
C GLY A 284 -3.37 -10.66 12.30
N ARG A 285 -4.59 -10.11 12.13
CA ARG A 285 -5.69 -10.82 11.46
C ARG A 285 -5.39 -11.03 9.98
N VAL A 286 -4.85 -10.01 9.32
CA VAL A 286 -4.40 -10.11 7.92
C VAL A 286 -3.30 -11.18 7.79
N ALA A 287 -2.32 -11.18 8.70
CA ALA A 287 -1.25 -12.19 8.73
C ALA A 287 -1.80 -13.62 8.86
N HIS A 288 -2.78 -13.82 9.76
CA HIS A 288 -3.40 -15.13 9.96
C HIS A 288 -4.11 -15.66 8.70
N LEU A 289 -4.83 -14.79 7.99
CA LEU A 289 -5.52 -15.17 6.75
C LEU A 289 -4.54 -15.41 5.60
N LEU A 290 -3.47 -14.61 5.50
CA LEU A 290 -2.44 -14.81 4.47
C LEU A 290 -1.62 -16.08 4.68
N ASN A 291 -1.39 -16.49 5.93
CA ASN A 291 -0.70 -17.74 6.23
C ASN A 291 -1.46 -18.98 5.70
N GLN A 292 -2.76 -18.87 5.45
CA GLN A 292 -3.59 -19.93 4.86
C GLN A 292 -3.49 -19.97 3.31
N GLN A 293 -2.84 -18.98 2.69
CA GLN A 293 -2.83 -18.78 1.23
C GLN A 293 -1.38 -18.85 0.69
N PRO A 294 -0.92 -20.01 0.19
CA PRO A 294 0.47 -20.17 -0.26
C PRO A 294 0.84 -19.30 -1.47
N SER A 295 -0.13 -18.93 -2.31
CA SER A 295 0.08 -18.02 -3.46
C SER A 295 0.48 -16.60 -3.04
N LEU A 296 0.11 -16.18 -1.83
CA LEU A 296 0.38 -14.83 -1.30
C LEU A 296 1.50 -14.81 -0.25
N ILE A 297 2.40 -15.81 -0.28
CA ILE A 297 3.53 -15.90 0.63
C ILE A 297 4.38 -14.62 0.68
N TYR A 298 4.59 -13.95 -0.47
CA TYR A 298 5.34 -12.68 -0.52
C TYR A 298 4.69 -11.58 0.34
N LEU A 299 3.37 -11.54 0.36
CA LEU A 299 2.62 -10.55 1.11
C LEU A 299 2.64 -10.87 2.61
N TYR A 300 2.62 -12.17 2.95
CA TYR A 300 2.83 -12.61 4.32
C TYR A 300 4.20 -12.17 4.86
N GLU A 301 5.27 -12.33 4.07
CA GLU A 301 6.62 -11.85 4.41
C GLU A 301 6.63 -10.32 4.68
N ILE A 302 5.94 -9.53 3.85
CA ILE A 302 5.80 -8.07 4.02
C ILE A 302 5.01 -7.72 5.29
N VAL A 303 3.88 -8.39 5.54
CA VAL A 303 3.02 -8.14 6.71
C VAL A 303 3.77 -8.42 8.02
N VAL A 304 4.49 -9.55 8.10
CA VAL A 304 5.26 -9.91 9.29
C VAL A 304 6.43 -8.93 9.50
N THR A 305 7.09 -8.50 8.43
CA THR A 305 8.13 -7.46 8.47
C THR A 305 7.55 -6.12 8.97
N GLU A 306 6.35 -5.77 8.54
CA GLU A 306 5.67 -4.54 8.95
C GLU A 306 5.26 -4.59 10.43
N ILE A 307 4.77 -5.73 10.92
CA ILE A 307 4.50 -5.96 12.35
C ILE A 307 5.79 -5.77 13.16
N LEU A 308 6.89 -6.42 12.76
CA LEU A 308 8.18 -6.31 13.43
C LEU A 308 8.68 -4.86 13.48
N CYS A 309 8.74 -4.18 12.33
CA CYS A 309 9.27 -2.82 12.22
C CYS A 309 8.42 -1.81 12.98
N ARG A 310 7.08 -1.97 13.02
CA ARG A 310 6.20 -1.09 13.81
C ARG A 310 6.35 -1.33 15.31
N SER A 311 6.48 -2.58 15.75
CA SER A 311 6.78 -2.90 17.15
C SER A 311 8.14 -2.32 17.56
N ALA A 312 9.17 -2.51 16.73
CA ALA A 312 10.50 -1.93 16.95
C ALA A 312 10.47 -0.41 17.01
N LYS A 313 9.70 0.26 16.14
CA LYS A 313 9.52 1.72 16.21
C LYS A 313 8.95 2.16 17.55
N HIS A 314 7.96 1.44 18.10
CA HIS A 314 7.36 1.81 19.39
C HIS A 314 8.37 1.67 20.53
N LEU A 315 9.12 0.57 20.53
CA LEU A 315 10.19 0.35 21.51
C LEU A 315 11.27 1.43 21.38
N PHE A 316 11.74 1.70 20.15
CA PHE A 316 12.74 2.71 19.84
C PHE A 316 12.32 4.12 20.27
N ARG A 317 11.04 4.49 20.09
CA ARG A 317 10.52 5.79 20.56
C ARG A 317 10.62 5.93 22.08
N SER A 318 10.29 4.88 22.83
CA SER A 318 10.44 4.89 24.29
C SER A 318 11.92 4.89 24.69
N TYR A 319 12.75 4.17 23.95
CA TYR A 319 14.19 4.05 24.17
C TYR A 319 14.92 5.39 24.00
N ILE A 320 14.59 6.17 22.97
CA ILE A 320 15.30 7.40 22.62
C ILE A 320 14.84 8.64 23.42
N GLN A 321 13.68 8.57 24.08
CA GLN A 321 13.08 9.71 24.81
C GLN A 321 13.96 10.17 26.00
N SER A 322 14.66 9.25 26.66
CA SER A 322 15.52 9.55 27.82
C SER A 322 16.98 9.83 27.45
N VAL A 323 17.35 9.70 26.17
CA VAL A 323 18.75 9.80 25.73
C VAL A 323 19.16 11.27 25.53
N PRO A 324 20.29 11.72 26.10
CA PRO A 324 20.87 13.04 25.81
C PRO A 324 21.27 13.20 24.34
N ILE A 325 21.18 14.42 23.81
CA ILE A 325 21.44 14.71 22.37
C ILE A 325 22.85 14.27 21.93
N HIS A 326 23.85 14.40 22.81
CA HIS A 326 25.23 14.06 22.50
C HIS A 326 25.50 12.55 22.44
N LEU A 327 24.64 11.71 23.03
CA LEU A 327 24.74 10.23 22.98
C LEU A 327 23.77 9.61 21.97
N LEU A 328 23.14 10.44 21.13
CA LEU A 328 22.06 10.02 20.26
C LEU A 328 22.52 9.02 19.20
N SER A 329 23.61 9.33 18.49
CA SER A 329 24.25 8.45 17.49
C SER A 329 24.58 7.09 18.10
N PHE A 330 25.26 7.08 19.24
CA PHE A 330 25.62 5.88 19.99
C PHE A 330 24.40 5.05 20.43
N SER A 331 23.37 5.70 20.97
CA SER A 331 22.15 4.98 21.36
C SER A 331 21.46 4.31 20.16
N ILE A 332 21.48 4.95 18.99
CA ILE A 332 20.89 4.40 17.78
C ILE A 332 21.72 3.22 17.27
N SER A 333 23.04 3.36 17.20
CA SER A 333 23.91 2.25 16.77
C SER A 333 23.75 1.05 17.70
N HIS A 334 23.73 1.27 19.03
CA HIS A 334 23.47 0.23 20.03
C HIS A 334 22.12 -0.45 19.83
N PHE A 335 21.04 0.33 19.60
CA PHE A 335 19.71 -0.23 19.33
C PHE A 335 19.70 -1.06 18.04
N LEU A 336 20.31 -0.55 16.95
CA LEU A 336 20.38 -1.26 15.68
C LEU A 336 21.17 -2.56 15.79
N ASN A 337 22.28 -2.56 16.54
CA ASN A 337 23.02 -3.78 16.80
C ASN A 337 22.19 -4.76 17.65
N CYS A 338 21.45 -4.31 18.67
CA CYS A 338 20.55 -5.20 19.44
C CYS A 338 19.38 -5.75 18.60
N PHE A 339 18.91 -4.98 17.62
CA PHE A 339 17.75 -5.34 16.81
C PHE A 339 18.12 -6.25 15.62
N LEU A 340 19.23 -5.99 14.95
CA LEU A 340 19.61 -6.64 13.69
C LEU A 340 20.80 -7.60 13.80
N THR A 341 21.46 -7.66 14.97
CA THR A 341 22.60 -8.56 15.23
C THR A 341 22.47 -9.22 16.59
N ILE A 342 23.34 -10.20 16.88
CA ILE A 342 23.38 -10.87 18.18
C ILE A 342 24.53 -10.30 19.03
N ILE A 343 24.21 -9.37 19.93
CA ILE A 343 25.16 -8.91 20.98
C ILE A 343 24.95 -9.71 22.26
N SER A 344 26.03 -10.31 22.78
CA SER A 344 26.02 -11.10 24.02
C SER A 344 26.39 -10.32 25.29
N SER A 345 27.03 -9.15 25.19
CA SER A 345 27.46 -8.33 26.34
C SER A 345 27.14 -6.85 26.12
N PRO A 346 26.64 -6.12 27.13
CA PRO A 346 26.50 -4.67 27.05
C PRO A 346 27.88 -4.04 26.79
N THR A 347 27.94 -3.03 25.93
CA THR A 347 29.10 -2.25 25.43
C THR A 347 29.84 -1.43 26.51
N SER A 348 29.82 -1.91 27.76
CA SER A 348 30.17 -1.17 28.97
C SER A 348 31.67 -0.92 29.22
N GLU A 349 32.60 -1.34 28.36
CA GLU A 349 34.04 -1.17 28.67
C GLU A 349 34.65 0.13 28.12
N HIS A 350 34.10 0.76 27.08
CA HIS A 350 34.70 1.97 26.49
C HIS A 350 34.03 3.28 26.91
N LEU A 351 32.71 3.32 27.12
CA LEU A 351 32.02 4.55 27.56
C LEU A 351 32.37 4.94 29.01
N SER A 352 32.64 3.97 29.89
CA SER A 352 33.04 4.29 31.27
C SER A 352 34.39 5.00 31.34
N ASP A 353 35.29 4.76 30.40
CA ASP A 353 36.64 5.37 30.37
C ASP A 353 36.64 6.73 29.63
N GLU A 354 35.80 6.94 28.60
CA GLU A 354 35.70 8.24 27.93
C GLU A 354 34.81 9.25 28.68
N LEU A 355 33.67 8.83 29.25
CA LEU A 355 32.82 9.76 30.02
C LEU A 355 33.45 10.16 31.38
N SER A 356 34.33 9.30 31.93
CA SER A 356 35.09 9.63 33.16
C SER A 356 36.29 10.56 32.90
N THR A 357 36.78 10.64 31.66
CA THR A 357 37.85 11.60 31.29
C THR A 357 37.30 12.96 30.91
N VAL A 358 36.13 13.04 30.26
CA VAL A 358 35.46 14.31 29.90
C VAL A 358 34.96 15.08 31.12
N THR A 359 34.60 14.40 32.21
CA THR A 359 34.15 15.05 33.46
C THR A 359 35.29 15.67 34.28
N HIS A 360 36.56 15.42 33.93
CA HIS A 360 37.71 15.89 34.70
C HIS A 360 38.50 17.06 34.10
N ASN A 361 38.43 17.31 32.79
CA ASN A 361 39.32 18.29 32.14
C ASN A 361 38.55 19.40 31.39
N GLY A 362 37.93 20.29 32.15
CA GLY A 362 37.57 21.62 31.66
C GLY A 362 38.77 22.55 31.62
N THR A 363 39.67 22.40 30.64
CA THR A 363 40.58 23.48 30.19
C THR A 363 41.16 23.17 28.82
N VAL A 364 40.93 24.10 27.88
CA VAL A 364 41.59 24.18 26.57
C VAL A 364 43.10 24.32 26.77
N ASN A 365 43.92 23.54 26.06
CA ASN A 365 45.28 23.93 25.74
C ASN A 365 45.74 23.35 24.40
N THR A 366 46.30 24.25 23.59
CA THR A 366 46.85 24.07 22.24
C THR A 366 48.30 23.56 22.28
N ASN A 367 48.64 22.60 21.39
CA ASN A 367 49.92 22.39 20.67
C ASN A 367 50.42 20.91 20.63
N LEU A 368 50.90 20.53 19.43
CA LEU A 368 51.38 19.22 18.91
C LEU A 368 52.74 18.70 19.51
N PRO A 369 53.41 17.64 18.99
CA PRO A 369 53.06 16.20 18.95
C PRO A 369 54.23 15.22 19.36
N LEU A 370 53.93 13.91 19.41
CA LEU A 370 54.80 12.71 19.18
C LEU A 370 56.13 12.52 19.98
N THR A 371 56.29 11.37 20.67
CA THR A 371 57.31 10.31 20.35
C THR A 371 57.35 9.16 21.38
N ASN A 372 57.33 7.92 20.87
CA ASN A 372 58.05 6.69 21.24
C ASN A 372 58.60 6.47 22.67
N SER A 373 58.28 5.32 23.27
CA SER A 373 59.16 4.12 23.26
C SER A 373 58.97 3.20 24.48
N THR A 374 58.73 1.93 24.17
CA THR A 374 59.33 0.70 24.72
C THR A 374 59.52 0.47 26.22
N ASN A 375 58.91 -0.64 26.65
CA ASN A 375 59.53 -1.82 27.27
C ASN A 375 59.62 -1.97 28.80
N THR A 376 59.04 -3.11 29.18
CA THR A 376 59.58 -4.17 30.05
C THR A 376 59.43 -4.08 31.56
N SER A 377 58.62 -5.04 32.04
CA SER A 377 58.88 -5.94 33.18
C SER A 377 58.86 -5.29 34.57
N SER A 378 58.18 -5.80 35.59
CA SER A 378 58.20 -7.19 36.03
C SER A 378 57.14 -7.41 37.12
N GLN A 379 56.42 -8.52 36.99
CA GLN A 379 56.21 -9.53 38.02
C GLN A 379 55.74 -9.15 39.44
N LYS A 380 54.61 -9.80 39.76
CA LYS A 380 54.40 -10.71 40.92
C LYS A 380 53.69 -10.16 42.16
N THR A 381 52.43 -10.59 42.26
CA THR A 381 51.83 -11.36 43.37
C THR A 381 52.04 -10.83 44.79
N ASN A 382 50.98 -10.52 45.54
CA ASN A 382 50.18 -11.50 46.28
C ASN A 382 49.14 -10.84 47.23
N ASN A 383 48.11 -11.64 47.54
CA ASN A 383 47.29 -11.63 48.75
C ASN A 383 46.08 -10.68 48.88
N LYS A 384 44.94 -11.23 48.43
CA LYS A 384 43.76 -11.57 49.27
C LYS A 384 43.49 -10.71 50.52
N LYS A 385 42.36 -10.00 50.39
CA LYS A 385 41.14 -10.08 51.22
C LYS A 385 41.11 -9.41 52.62
N LYS A 386 40.03 -8.62 52.73
CA LYS A 386 39.08 -8.46 53.85
C LYS A 386 39.40 -7.42 54.92
N ASN A 387 38.64 -6.32 54.84
CA ASN A 387 37.71 -5.76 55.85
C ASN A 387 37.51 -4.28 55.48
N LYS A 388 36.36 -3.63 55.60
CA LYS A 388 35.07 -3.94 56.21
C LYS A 388 34.12 -2.85 55.67
N LYS A 389 32.89 -3.26 55.32
CA LYS A 389 31.74 -2.36 55.23
C LYS A 389 31.58 -1.62 56.57
N GLN A 390 31.40 -0.31 56.51
CA GLN A 390 30.61 0.58 57.37
C GLN A 390 31.35 1.89 57.64
N GLN A 391 31.22 2.82 56.70
CA GLN A 391 31.07 4.24 57.00
C GLN A 391 30.41 4.90 55.78
N GLN A 392 29.16 4.52 55.56
CA GLN A 392 28.19 5.33 54.83
C GLN A 392 27.47 6.16 55.89
N GLN A 393 27.77 7.45 55.95
CA GLN A 393 26.88 8.56 56.29
C GLN A 393 27.72 9.72 56.82
N GLN A 394 28.10 10.63 55.91
CA GLN A 394 27.97 12.08 56.07
C GLN A 394 28.83 12.77 55.01
N GLN A 395 28.21 13.10 53.88
CA GLN A 395 28.29 14.41 53.22
C GLN A 395 27.56 14.31 51.87
N ARG A 396 26.23 14.31 51.95
CA ARG A 396 25.37 14.84 50.90
C ARG A 396 25.12 16.30 51.26
N LYS A 397 25.62 17.22 50.44
CA LYS A 397 25.04 18.55 50.16
C LYS A 397 25.97 19.30 49.21
N GLN A 398 25.67 19.29 47.91
CA GLN A 398 25.46 20.50 47.09
C GLN A 398 25.11 20.17 45.63
N ASN A 399 24.21 20.99 45.09
CA ASN A 399 23.73 21.18 43.71
C ASN A 399 22.60 20.27 43.15
N PRO A 400 21.35 20.77 43.05
CA PRO A 400 20.18 20.07 42.49
C PRO A 400 19.95 20.27 40.97
N LEU A 401 20.99 20.57 40.18
CA LEU A 401 20.87 20.84 38.73
C LEU A 401 21.56 19.81 37.81
N LEU A 402 22.21 18.79 38.37
CA LEU A 402 22.67 17.60 37.63
C LEU A 402 21.92 16.39 38.16
N ARG A 403 20.68 16.23 37.68
CA ARG A 403 19.94 14.97 37.89
C ARG A 403 20.64 13.92 37.03
N ASN A 404 21.20 12.89 37.69
CA ASN A 404 21.81 11.70 37.09
C ASN A 404 21.28 11.42 35.68
N GLU A 405 22.13 11.58 34.65
CA GLU A 405 21.82 11.10 33.31
C GLU A 405 21.65 9.59 33.42
N SER A 406 20.41 9.11 33.30
CA SER A 406 20.08 7.71 33.40
C SER A 406 20.59 7.00 32.14
N LEU A 407 21.75 6.37 32.23
CA LEU A 407 22.32 5.50 31.20
C LEU A 407 21.54 4.17 31.03
N ASP A 408 20.23 4.18 31.30
CA ASP A 408 19.35 3.01 31.28
C ASP A 408 19.30 2.34 29.90
N PHE A 409 19.56 3.11 28.84
CA PHE A 409 19.59 2.65 27.46
C PHE A 409 20.71 1.63 27.17
N LEU A 410 21.78 1.61 27.97
CA LEU A 410 22.88 0.64 27.86
C LEU A 410 22.50 -0.77 28.36
N SER A 411 21.42 -0.89 29.13
CA SER A 411 20.98 -2.18 29.68
C SER A 411 20.31 -3.08 28.64
N LEU A 412 19.95 -2.53 27.47
CA LEU A 412 19.30 -3.27 26.40
C LEU A 412 20.28 -4.27 25.76
N THR A 413 19.83 -5.52 25.66
CA THR A 413 20.54 -6.63 24.99
C THR A 413 19.66 -7.23 23.89
N SER A 414 20.23 -7.98 22.94
CA SER A 414 19.45 -8.65 21.86
C SER A 414 18.24 -9.42 22.42
N LYS A 415 18.48 -10.30 23.40
CA LYS A 415 17.41 -11.14 24.00
C LYS A 415 16.30 -10.33 24.65
N THR A 416 16.65 -9.28 25.40
CA THR A 416 15.65 -8.42 26.05
C THR A 416 14.88 -7.59 25.03
N CYS A 417 15.55 -7.11 23.97
CA CYS A 417 14.93 -6.41 22.86
C CYS A 417 13.91 -7.31 22.16
N TRP A 418 14.28 -8.54 21.77
CA TRP A 418 13.40 -9.48 21.08
C TRP A 418 12.22 -9.97 21.93
N LEU A 419 12.41 -10.12 23.25
CA LEU A 419 11.32 -10.39 24.17
C LEU A 419 10.32 -9.22 24.22
N GLN A 420 10.81 -7.98 24.30
CA GLN A 420 9.97 -6.78 24.29
C GLN A 420 9.25 -6.61 22.94
N LEU A 421 9.91 -6.91 21.82
CA LEU A 421 9.31 -6.88 20.47
C LEU A 421 8.16 -7.87 20.34
N THR A 422 8.34 -9.10 20.82
CA THR A 422 7.31 -10.14 20.80
C THR A 422 6.09 -9.74 21.65
N ASN A 423 6.33 -9.18 22.83
CA ASN A 423 5.26 -8.67 23.69
C ASN A 423 4.51 -7.49 23.05
N GLU A 424 5.21 -6.54 22.43
CA GLU A 424 4.57 -5.43 21.72
C GLU A 424 3.76 -5.91 20.51
N ALA A 425 4.27 -6.89 19.75
CA ALA A 425 3.55 -7.47 18.62
C ALA A 425 2.26 -8.16 19.07
N LYS A 426 2.31 -8.92 20.16
CA LYS A 426 1.13 -9.58 20.76
C LYS A 426 0.10 -8.56 21.23
N ILE A 427 0.51 -7.54 21.99
CA ILE A 427 -0.42 -6.54 22.56
C ILE A 427 -1.07 -5.67 21.48
N LYS A 428 -0.33 -5.27 20.43
CA LYS A 428 -0.83 -4.31 19.43
C LYS A 428 -1.50 -4.95 18.21
N TYR A 429 -1.13 -6.18 17.87
CA TYR A 429 -1.59 -6.82 16.63
C TYR A 429 -2.20 -8.20 16.86
N ASN A 430 -2.19 -8.71 18.10
CA ASN A 430 -2.56 -10.10 18.41
C ASN A 430 -1.82 -11.12 17.53
N PHE A 431 -0.51 -10.88 17.33
CA PHE A 431 0.35 -11.75 16.53
C PHE A 431 1.58 -12.19 17.32
N ASP A 432 1.75 -13.51 17.44
CA ASP A 432 2.87 -14.12 18.12
C ASP A 432 4.02 -14.40 17.13
N LEU A 433 5.10 -13.61 17.23
CA LEU A 433 6.28 -13.78 16.37
C LEU A 433 6.95 -15.16 16.58
N ASN A 434 6.97 -15.65 17.83
CA ASN A 434 7.62 -16.89 18.28
C ASN A 434 9.09 -16.96 17.84
N CYS A 435 9.85 -15.87 18.03
CA CYS A 435 11.26 -15.75 17.69
C CYS A 435 12.03 -15.10 18.85
N ASP A 436 13.15 -15.70 19.24
CA ASP A 436 13.99 -15.20 20.33
C ASP A 436 15.09 -14.24 19.86
N ASP A 437 15.48 -14.33 18.58
CA ASP A 437 16.55 -13.54 17.95
C ASP A 437 16.25 -13.35 16.44
N ILE A 438 17.00 -12.43 15.82
CA ILE A 438 16.87 -12.08 14.39
C ILE A 438 17.13 -13.26 13.44
N GLU A 439 18.05 -14.18 13.79
CA GLU A 439 18.36 -15.35 12.95
C GLU A 439 17.14 -16.26 12.81
N ASN A 440 16.49 -16.58 13.93
CA ASN A 440 15.27 -17.40 13.96
C ASN A 440 14.14 -16.74 13.16
N PHE A 441 14.08 -15.41 13.17
CA PHE A 441 13.10 -14.66 12.39
C PHE A 441 13.37 -14.78 10.88
N ILE A 442 14.63 -14.63 10.45
CA ILE A 442 15.03 -14.71 9.04
C ILE A 442 14.84 -16.13 8.51
N GLU A 443 15.22 -17.15 9.27
CA GLU A 443 15.05 -18.55 8.87
C GLU A 443 13.56 -18.90 8.72
N LYS A 444 12.71 -18.41 9.63
CA LYS A 444 11.27 -18.71 9.64
C LYS A 444 10.49 -17.99 8.54
N TYR A 445 10.80 -16.71 8.29
CA TYR A 445 10.01 -15.87 7.39
C TYR A 445 10.74 -15.53 6.08
N ASN A 446 11.98 -15.98 5.87
CA ASN A 446 12.77 -15.77 4.65
C ASN A 446 12.92 -14.28 4.24
N VAL A 447 12.99 -13.38 5.23
CA VAL A 447 13.12 -11.93 5.02
C VAL A 447 14.59 -11.51 5.08
N ARG A 448 15.02 -10.59 4.21
CA ARG A 448 16.39 -10.05 4.27
C ARG A 448 16.53 -8.92 5.30
N ARG A 449 17.65 -8.90 6.03
CA ARG A 449 18.01 -7.83 7.00
C ARG A 449 17.96 -6.43 6.40
N THR A 450 18.39 -6.28 5.15
CA THR A 450 18.37 -5.00 4.43
C THR A 450 16.95 -4.45 4.28
N CYS A 451 15.95 -5.31 4.03
CA CYS A 451 14.55 -4.91 3.96
C CYS A 451 14.04 -4.42 5.33
N ILE A 452 14.40 -5.12 6.41
CA ILE A 452 14.03 -4.76 7.79
C ILE A 452 14.68 -3.43 8.17
N LEU A 453 15.98 -3.27 7.92
CA LEU A 453 16.72 -2.04 8.20
C LEU A 453 16.11 -0.85 7.46
N ARG A 454 15.88 -0.98 6.15
CA ARG A 454 15.26 0.08 5.33
C ARG A 454 13.89 0.46 5.88
N SER A 455 13.01 -0.53 6.10
CA SER A 455 11.66 -0.30 6.62
C SER A 455 11.66 0.37 8.00
N PHE A 456 12.60 -0.02 8.86
CA PHE A 456 12.77 0.60 10.18
C PHE A 456 13.26 2.05 10.09
N CYS A 457 14.27 2.34 9.26
CA CYS A 457 14.81 3.68 9.05
C CYS A 457 13.75 4.64 8.50
N VAL A 458 12.98 4.25 7.49
CA VAL A 458 11.88 5.06 6.93
C VAL A 458 10.83 5.40 7.99
N LYS A 459 10.53 4.46 8.90
CA LYS A 459 9.51 4.64 9.95
C LYS A 459 9.98 5.40 11.19
N THR A 460 11.29 5.55 11.37
CA THR A 460 11.91 6.24 12.51
C THR A 460 12.57 7.57 12.12
N GLY A 461 12.84 7.77 10.84
CA GLY A 461 13.53 8.95 10.32
C GLY A 461 15.06 8.86 10.44
N ILE A 462 15.64 7.67 10.62
CA ILE A 462 17.09 7.50 10.76
C ILE A 462 17.74 7.50 9.37
N GLN A 463 18.78 8.31 9.20
CA GLN A 463 19.63 8.35 8.02
C GLN A 463 20.98 7.70 8.34
N LEU A 464 21.35 6.71 7.51
CA LEU A 464 22.57 5.93 7.67
C LEU A 464 23.61 6.28 6.60
N SER A 465 24.88 6.06 6.95
CA SER A 465 26.00 6.15 6.02
C SER A 465 25.87 5.11 4.89
N MET A 466 26.22 5.51 3.67
CA MET A 466 26.19 4.60 2.54
C MET A 466 27.42 3.70 2.59
N ARG A 467 27.25 2.49 3.12
CA ARG A 467 28.28 1.46 3.16
C ARG A 467 27.70 0.07 3.02
N GLU A 468 28.56 -0.89 2.73
CA GLU A 468 28.19 -2.31 2.74
C GLU A 468 28.21 -2.82 4.19
N TYR A 469 27.03 -2.90 4.81
CA TYR A 469 26.87 -3.42 6.17
C TYR A 469 26.96 -4.94 6.17
N GLN A 470 27.98 -5.48 6.85
CA GLN A 470 28.15 -6.92 7.06
C GLN A 470 27.43 -7.34 8.33
N PHE A 471 26.37 -8.12 8.19
CA PHE A 471 25.56 -8.60 9.32
C PHE A 471 26.07 -9.91 9.93
N ASP A 472 26.90 -10.66 9.20
CA ASP A 472 27.39 -11.98 9.62
C ASP A 472 28.65 -11.85 10.48
N LEU A 473 28.46 -11.55 11.77
CA LEU A 473 29.55 -11.49 12.75
C LEU A 473 29.91 -12.86 13.37
N THR A 474 29.46 -13.96 12.76
CA THR A 474 29.57 -15.34 13.30
C THR A 474 30.99 -15.93 13.26
N ASN A 475 31.92 -15.29 12.55
CA ASN A 475 33.33 -15.71 12.51
C ASN A 475 34.09 -15.28 13.77
N LYS A 476 34.11 -16.19 14.75
CA LYS A 476 34.70 -16.09 16.10
C LYS A 476 36.21 -15.74 16.19
N SER A 477 36.94 -15.53 15.10
CA SER A 477 38.42 -15.49 15.13
C SER A 477 39.06 -14.11 15.27
N THR A 478 38.32 -13.01 15.15
CA THR A 478 38.89 -11.65 15.27
C THR A 478 37.94 -10.75 16.06
N ARG A 479 37.79 -11.05 17.35
CA ARG A 479 37.22 -10.11 18.32
C ARG A 479 38.29 -9.09 18.71
N THR A 480 38.51 -8.10 17.86
CA THR A 480 38.95 -6.78 18.33
C THR A 480 37.73 -6.03 18.87
N THR A 481 37.94 -5.16 19.84
CA THR A 481 36.92 -4.46 20.65
C THR A 481 36.03 -3.47 19.88
N ASN A 482 36.16 -3.39 18.54
CA ASN A 482 35.46 -2.48 17.63
C ASN A 482 34.58 -3.20 16.58
N ASN A 483 34.24 -4.47 16.78
CA ASN A 483 33.60 -5.29 15.73
C ASN A 483 32.06 -5.29 15.82
N GLU A 484 31.47 -4.09 15.93
CA GLU A 484 30.01 -3.91 15.85
C GLU A 484 29.57 -3.64 14.40
N CYS A 485 28.34 -4.06 14.05
CA CYS A 485 27.81 -3.87 12.70
C CYS A 485 27.41 -2.42 12.42
N PHE A 486 27.05 -1.66 13.46
CA PHE A 486 26.73 -0.24 13.39
C PHE A 486 27.56 0.51 14.44
N ASN A 487 28.21 1.59 14.01
CA ASN A 487 29.01 2.48 14.85
C ASN A 487 28.35 3.87 14.91
N GLU A 488 28.84 4.73 15.81
CA GLU A 488 28.33 6.10 15.96
C GLU A 488 28.43 6.92 14.67
N GLU A 489 29.54 6.76 13.94
CA GLU A 489 29.83 7.43 12.66
C GLU A 489 28.87 7.05 11.53
N ASP A 490 28.12 5.95 11.70
CA ASP A 490 27.16 5.52 10.69
C ASP A 490 25.85 6.29 10.74
N ILE A 491 25.57 6.94 11.86
CA ILE A 491 24.34 7.71 12.06
C ILE A 491 24.57 9.12 11.57
N ILE A 492 24.16 9.40 10.33
CA ILE A 492 24.31 10.73 9.73
C ILE A 492 23.32 11.71 10.37
N ASN A 493 22.05 11.31 10.49
CA ASN A 493 21.00 12.22 10.96
C ASN A 493 19.75 11.45 11.44
N ILE A 494 18.90 12.14 12.22
CA ILE A 494 17.51 11.77 12.42
C ILE A 494 16.63 12.90 11.90
N TYR A 495 15.90 12.67 10.81
CA TYR A 495 14.95 13.65 10.30
C TYR A 495 13.57 13.49 10.95
N PRO A 496 12.85 14.60 11.17
CA PRO A 496 11.49 14.56 11.67
C PRO A 496 10.54 13.94 10.64
N LEU A 497 9.69 13.02 11.10
CA LEU A 497 8.64 12.45 10.25
C LEU A 497 7.41 13.35 10.27
N ILE A 498 7.12 13.96 9.14
CA ILE A 498 5.98 14.85 8.94
C ILE A 498 4.83 14.01 8.36
N LYS A 499 3.71 14.00 9.07
CA LYS A 499 2.46 13.44 8.55
C LYS A 499 1.59 14.61 8.14
N GLN A 500 1.32 14.71 6.85
CA GLN A 500 0.41 15.69 6.28
C GLN A 500 -0.80 14.97 5.72
N ASN A 501 -1.97 15.60 5.82
CA ASN A 501 -3.14 15.18 5.08
C ASN A 501 -3.22 16.08 3.84
N SER A 502 -3.02 15.53 2.65
CA SER A 502 -3.21 16.27 1.40
C SER A 502 -4.70 16.33 1.09
N PRO A 503 -5.27 17.52 0.82
CA PRO A 503 -6.68 17.62 0.43
C PRO A 503 -6.86 16.97 -0.93
N LYS A 504 -7.71 15.94 -1.02
CA LYS A 504 -7.97 15.24 -2.28
C LYS A 504 -8.98 16.04 -3.12
N PRO A 505 -8.63 16.50 -4.33
CA PRO A 505 -9.56 17.21 -5.20
C PRO A 505 -10.54 16.22 -5.84
N SER A 506 -11.76 16.14 -5.28
CA SER A 506 -12.82 15.23 -5.71
C SER A 506 -13.03 15.24 -7.23
N ASP A 507 -13.07 16.44 -7.81
CA ASP A 507 -13.42 16.64 -9.21
C ASP A 507 -12.35 16.06 -10.13
N ALA A 508 -11.07 16.31 -9.81
CA ALA A 508 -9.95 15.76 -10.58
C ALA A 508 -9.90 14.22 -10.50
N TYR A 509 -10.22 13.65 -9.34
CA TYR A 509 -10.33 12.20 -9.17
C TYR A 509 -11.51 11.61 -9.94
N GLN A 510 -12.61 12.33 -10.05
CA GLN A 510 -13.74 11.93 -10.88
C GLN A 510 -13.36 11.90 -12.36
N PHE A 511 -12.74 12.96 -12.89
CA PHE A 511 -12.21 12.99 -14.25
C PHE A 511 -11.23 11.85 -14.51
N PHE A 512 -10.31 11.61 -13.57
CA PHE A 512 -9.35 10.51 -13.67
C PHE A 512 -10.04 9.14 -13.74
N THR A 513 -11.03 8.89 -12.89
CA THR A 513 -11.77 7.62 -12.84
C THR A 513 -12.63 7.42 -14.09
N THR A 514 -13.35 8.46 -14.53
CA THR A 514 -14.13 8.41 -15.78
C THR A 514 -13.23 8.22 -16.99
N GLY A 515 -12.07 8.88 -17.04
CA GLY A 515 -11.05 8.68 -18.07
C GLY A 515 -10.58 7.23 -18.13
N GLN A 516 -10.27 6.61 -16.98
CA GLN A 516 -9.92 5.19 -16.93
C GLN A 516 -11.03 4.27 -17.46
N GLN A 517 -12.29 4.53 -17.11
CA GLN A 517 -13.43 3.76 -17.60
C GLN A 517 -13.58 3.88 -19.12
N LYS A 518 -13.42 5.08 -19.68
CA LYS A 518 -13.45 5.32 -21.13
C LYS A 518 -12.34 4.59 -21.88
N ILE A 519 -11.14 4.56 -21.30
CA ILE A 519 -10.00 3.79 -21.83
C ILE A 519 -10.32 2.29 -21.84
N GLN A 520 -10.95 1.76 -20.78
CA GLN A 520 -11.37 0.36 -20.72
C GLN A 520 -12.45 0.02 -21.77
N GLN A 521 -13.29 0.99 -22.13
CA GLN A 521 -14.27 0.86 -23.23
C GLN A 521 -13.65 0.95 -24.63
N GLY A 522 -12.35 1.26 -24.74
CA GLY A 522 -11.65 1.42 -26.02
C GLY A 522 -11.68 2.84 -26.59
N LEU A 523 -12.30 3.80 -25.90
CA LEU A 523 -12.37 5.21 -26.32
C LEU A 523 -11.10 5.95 -25.89
N LEU A 524 -9.99 5.68 -26.58
CA LEU A 524 -8.66 6.16 -26.20
C LEU A 524 -8.50 7.68 -26.24
N ARG A 525 -9.11 8.36 -27.22
CA ARG A 525 -9.01 9.82 -27.39
C ARG A 525 -9.77 10.58 -26.28
N GLU A 526 -11.03 10.21 -26.05
CA GLU A 526 -11.82 10.77 -24.93
C GLU A 526 -11.13 10.50 -23.59
N GLY A 527 -10.59 9.29 -23.42
CA GLY A 527 -9.78 8.94 -22.26
C GLY A 527 -8.57 9.87 -22.09
N PHE A 528 -7.84 10.14 -23.17
CA PHE A 528 -6.68 11.04 -23.14
C PHE A 528 -7.05 12.46 -22.71
N GLU A 529 -8.12 13.02 -23.26
CA GLU A 529 -8.62 14.36 -22.91
C GLU A 529 -8.99 14.45 -21.42
N LEU A 530 -9.78 13.48 -20.90
CA LEU A 530 -10.19 13.44 -19.50
C LEU A 530 -9.00 13.29 -18.53
N ILE A 531 -8.01 12.46 -18.87
CA ILE A 531 -6.81 12.32 -18.03
C ILE A 531 -5.93 13.58 -18.09
N SER A 532 -5.87 14.27 -19.23
CA SER A 532 -5.17 15.56 -19.37
C SER A 532 -5.84 16.66 -18.54
N GLU A 533 -7.17 16.72 -18.54
CA GLU A 533 -7.96 17.62 -17.69
C GLU A 533 -7.72 17.32 -16.20
N ALA A 534 -7.77 16.04 -15.81
CA ALA A 534 -7.45 15.63 -14.45
C ALA A 534 -6.03 16.07 -14.03
N HIS A 535 -5.04 15.88 -14.91
CA HIS A 535 -3.66 16.33 -14.69
C HIS A 535 -3.58 17.86 -14.49
N ASN A 536 -4.29 18.65 -15.28
CA ASN A 536 -4.30 20.11 -15.15
C ASN A 536 -4.95 20.55 -13.82
N LEU A 537 -6.06 19.93 -13.43
CA LEU A 537 -6.71 20.21 -12.15
C LEU A 537 -5.81 19.83 -10.95
N LEU A 538 -5.15 18.68 -11.01
CA LEU A 538 -4.21 18.25 -9.97
C LEU A 538 -3.03 19.23 -9.84
N ASN A 539 -2.47 19.71 -10.96
CA ASN A 539 -1.41 20.72 -10.95
C ASN A 539 -1.88 22.04 -10.34
N ASN A 540 -3.12 22.46 -10.59
CA ASN A 540 -3.66 23.70 -10.03
C ASN A 540 -3.87 23.61 -8.50
N VAL A 541 -4.24 22.43 -8.00
CA VAL A 541 -4.53 22.23 -6.56
C VAL A 541 -3.27 21.96 -5.75
N TYR A 542 -2.43 21.04 -6.20
CA TYR A 542 -1.22 20.63 -5.47
C TYR A 542 0.03 21.42 -5.85
N GLY A 543 -0.02 22.12 -6.98
CA GLY A 543 1.16 22.69 -7.61
C GLY A 543 1.87 21.67 -8.52
N PRO A 544 3.05 22.02 -9.05
CA PRO A 544 3.73 21.26 -10.09
C PRO A 544 4.37 19.95 -9.60
N MET A 545 4.43 19.69 -8.29
CA MET A 545 5.16 18.54 -7.73
C MET A 545 4.31 17.77 -6.71
N HIS A 546 3.68 16.68 -7.14
CA HIS A 546 2.85 15.81 -6.28
C HIS A 546 2.84 14.36 -6.79
N PRO A 547 2.77 13.33 -5.91
CA PRO A 547 2.80 11.92 -6.35
C PRO A 547 1.62 11.54 -7.24
N GLU A 548 0.43 12.10 -6.98
CA GLU A 548 -0.79 11.81 -7.76
C GLU A 548 -0.69 12.29 -9.22
N ILE A 549 0.10 13.33 -9.48
CA ILE A 549 0.36 13.82 -10.84
C ILE A 549 1.17 12.79 -11.63
N SER A 550 2.10 12.08 -10.98
CA SER A 550 2.88 10.99 -11.58
C SER A 550 1.98 9.87 -12.12
N MET A 551 0.89 9.56 -11.41
CA MET A 551 -0.09 8.57 -11.85
C MET A 551 -0.78 8.98 -13.16
N CYS A 552 -1.14 10.26 -13.30
CA CYS A 552 -1.74 10.79 -14.53
C CYS A 552 -0.74 10.78 -15.69
N LEU A 553 0.48 11.25 -15.47
CA LEU A 553 1.55 11.27 -16.47
C LEU A 553 1.87 9.86 -16.99
N ARG A 554 1.95 8.87 -16.09
CA ARG A 554 2.15 7.47 -16.45
C ARG A 554 1.04 6.93 -17.35
N LEU A 555 -0.21 7.28 -17.07
CA LEU A 555 -1.35 6.87 -17.89
C LEU A 555 -1.36 7.58 -19.25
N LEU A 556 -1.06 8.88 -19.30
CA LEU A 556 -0.89 9.63 -20.55
C LEU A 556 0.24 9.06 -21.42
N ALA A 557 1.38 8.72 -20.81
CA ALA A 557 2.48 8.08 -21.51
C ALA A 557 2.07 6.73 -22.13
N ARG A 558 1.28 5.92 -21.39
CA ARG A 558 0.72 4.67 -21.90
C ARG A 558 -0.24 4.90 -23.07
N LEU A 559 -1.08 5.94 -23.02
CA LEU A 559 -1.98 6.28 -24.12
C LEU A 559 -1.21 6.72 -25.36
N ASN A 560 -0.21 7.60 -25.22
CA ASN A 560 0.66 8.02 -26.32
C ASN A 560 1.37 6.82 -26.96
N TYR A 561 1.82 5.87 -26.15
CA TYR A 561 2.42 4.63 -26.63
C TYR A 561 1.45 3.78 -27.45
N ILE A 562 0.20 3.63 -26.99
CA ILE A 562 -0.84 2.87 -27.70
C ILE A 562 -1.26 3.58 -29.00
N MET A 563 -1.25 4.92 -29.02
CA MET A 563 -1.54 5.72 -30.21
C MET A 563 -0.42 5.68 -31.27
N GLY A 564 0.77 5.20 -30.91
CA GLY A 564 1.92 5.06 -31.81
C GLY A 564 2.99 6.15 -31.65
N ASP A 565 2.76 7.14 -30.79
CA ASP A 565 3.67 8.25 -30.55
C ASP A 565 4.74 7.87 -29.52
N TYR A 566 5.69 7.02 -29.92
CA TYR A 566 6.72 6.47 -29.02
C TYR A 566 7.64 7.54 -28.42
N GLN A 567 7.94 8.62 -29.13
CA GLN A 567 8.79 9.71 -28.62
C GLN A 567 8.09 10.49 -27.52
N GLU A 568 6.81 10.85 -27.72
CA GLU A 568 6.02 11.59 -26.73
C GLU A 568 5.72 10.73 -25.49
N ALA A 569 5.50 9.43 -25.68
CA ALA A 569 5.37 8.46 -24.59
C ALA A 569 6.63 8.45 -23.69
N LEU A 570 7.82 8.41 -24.30
CA LEU A 570 9.09 8.45 -23.56
C LEU A 570 9.27 9.78 -22.83
N TYR A 571 8.97 10.90 -23.48
CA TYR A 571 9.07 12.23 -22.87
C TYR A 571 8.12 12.42 -21.68
N THR A 572 6.86 12.01 -21.83
CA THR A 572 5.86 12.08 -20.76
C THR A 572 6.23 11.16 -19.59
N GLN A 573 6.72 9.94 -19.88
CA GLN A 573 7.18 9.03 -18.84
C GLN A 573 8.42 9.54 -18.11
N HIS A 574 9.34 10.23 -18.80
CA HIS A 574 10.48 10.87 -18.16
C HIS A 574 10.05 11.95 -17.15
N LYS A 575 8.99 12.72 -17.46
CA LYS A 575 8.39 13.66 -16.49
C LYS A 575 7.87 12.93 -15.25
N ALA A 576 7.20 11.79 -15.41
CA ALA A 576 6.73 10.96 -14.29
C ALA A 576 7.89 10.45 -13.42
N VAL A 577 8.99 10.00 -14.04
CA VAL A 577 10.20 9.57 -13.33
C VAL A 577 10.79 10.73 -12.50
N MET A 578 11.02 11.89 -13.12
CA MET A 578 11.56 13.06 -12.39
C MET A 578 10.66 13.49 -11.23
N MET A 579 9.35 13.40 -11.41
CA MET A 579 8.36 13.68 -10.38
C MET A 579 8.53 12.73 -9.18
N SER A 580 8.52 11.42 -9.45
CA SER A 580 8.63 10.39 -8.41
C SER A 580 9.97 10.47 -7.67
N GLU A 581 11.09 10.71 -8.38
CA GLU A 581 12.40 10.89 -7.76
C GLU A 581 12.44 12.06 -6.77
N ARG A 582 11.83 13.20 -7.12
CA ARG A 582 11.85 14.41 -6.28
C ARG A 582 10.90 14.35 -5.11
N VAL A 583 9.72 13.75 -5.29
CA VAL A 583 8.69 13.76 -4.25
C VAL A 583 8.81 12.55 -3.31
N LEU A 584 9.10 11.37 -3.85
CA LEU A 584 9.12 10.11 -3.08
C LEU A 584 10.53 9.62 -2.78
N GLY A 585 11.51 10.03 -3.59
CA GLY A 585 12.90 9.59 -3.49
C GLY A 585 13.29 8.55 -4.56
N ILE A 586 14.61 8.44 -4.78
CA ILE A 586 15.24 7.58 -5.79
C ILE A 586 15.21 6.08 -5.43
N ASP A 587 14.90 5.75 -4.17
CA ASP A 587 14.88 4.41 -3.61
C ASP A 587 13.46 3.93 -3.28
N ASN A 588 12.44 4.67 -3.71
CA ASN A 588 11.04 4.32 -3.50
C ASN A 588 10.55 3.25 -4.53
N PRO A 589 9.76 2.25 -4.11
CA PRO A 589 9.13 1.28 -5.01
C PRO A 589 8.32 1.88 -6.17
N GLN A 590 7.63 3.01 -5.95
CA GLN A 590 6.87 3.68 -7.00
C GLN A 590 7.82 4.26 -8.07
N THR A 591 8.94 4.84 -7.68
CA THR A 591 10.00 5.29 -8.61
C THR A 591 10.56 4.13 -9.42
N ALA A 592 10.76 2.96 -8.80
CA ALA A 592 11.18 1.75 -9.52
C ALA A 592 10.14 1.33 -10.58
N THR A 593 8.85 1.49 -10.30
CA THR A 593 7.77 1.21 -11.24
C THR A 593 7.81 2.18 -12.44
N GLU A 594 8.12 3.45 -12.21
CA GLU A 594 8.32 4.41 -13.32
C GLU A 594 9.51 4.08 -14.21
N TYR A 595 10.60 3.54 -13.65
CA TYR A 595 11.73 3.05 -14.45
C TYR A 595 11.37 1.84 -15.32
N ILE A 596 10.48 0.95 -14.86
CA ILE A 596 10.03 -0.21 -15.66
C ILE A 596 9.29 0.27 -16.92
N HIS A 597 8.34 1.20 -16.76
CA HIS A 597 7.61 1.77 -17.89
C HIS A 597 8.54 2.58 -18.81
N MET A 598 9.46 3.36 -18.24
CA MET A 598 10.44 4.11 -19.03
C MET A 598 11.36 3.19 -19.83
N ALA A 599 11.72 2.01 -19.29
CA ALA A 599 12.51 1.03 -20.00
C ALA A 599 11.77 0.46 -21.21
N LEU A 600 10.47 0.17 -21.08
CA LEU A 600 9.63 -0.29 -22.20
C LEU A 600 9.61 0.75 -23.32
N TYR A 601 9.32 2.02 -23.01
CA TYR A 601 9.26 3.08 -24.02
C TYR A 601 10.64 3.40 -24.60
N SER A 602 11.71 3.28 -23.80
CA SER A 602 13.09 3.40 -24.30
C SER A 602 13.42 2.31 -25.31
N PHE A 603 13.01 1.06 -25.03
CA PHE A 603 13.18 -0.05 -25.96
C PHE A 603 12.40 0.17 -27.25
N ALA A 604 11.15 0.63 -27.17
CA ALA A 604 10.32 0.96 -28.34
C ALA A 604 10.95 2.02 -29.26
N ASN A 605 11.71 2.97 -28.70
CA ASN A 605 12.48 3.96 -29.46
C ASN A 605 13.84 3.44 -29.96
N GLY A 606 14.14 2.15 -29.83
CA GLY A 606 15.41 1.54 -30.25
C GLY A 606 16.58 1.68 -29.26
N HIS A 607 16.35 2.25 -28.07
CA HIS A 607 17.39 2.46 -27.06
C HIS A 607 17.52 1.27 -26.08
N SER A 608 17.88 0.09 -26.60
CA SER A 608 17.91 -1.17 -25.81
C SER A 608 18.89 -1.16 -24.62
N ILE A 609 20.05 -0.51 -24.76
CA ILE A 609 21.05 -0.42 -23.67
C ILE A 609 20.51 0.38 -22.49
N ASN A 610 19.85 1.50 -22.77
CA ASN A 610 19.25 2.33 -21.73
C ASN A 610 18.11 1.60 -21.04
N ALA A 611 17.28 0.88 -21.80
CA ALA A 611 16.22 0.04 -21.24
C ALA A 611 16.76 -1.02 -20.26
N SER A 612 17.84 -1.73 -20.62
CA SER A 612 18.48 -2.71 -19.74
C SER A 612 19.02 -2.07 -18.45
N LYS A 613 19.70 -0.92 -18.54
CA LYS A 613 20.21 -0.17 -17.36
C LYS A 613 19.07 0.24 -16.42
N LEU A 614 17.96 0.72 -16.97
CA LEU A 614 16.78 1.12 -16.20
C LEU A 614 16.13 -0.08 -15.49
N LEU A 615 15.98 -1.21 -16.17
CA LEU A 615 15.46 -2.43 -15.54
C LEU A 615 16.39 -2.96 -14.45
N CYS A 616 17.71 -2.96 -14.67
CA CYS A 616 18.67 -3.34 -13.63
C CYS A 616 18.56 -2.43 -12.39
N ARG A 617 18.37 -1.12 -12.60
CA ARG A 617 18.15 -0.16 -11.51
C ARG A 617 16.83 -0.41 -10.79
N ALA A 618 15.73 -0.60 -11.52
CA ALA A 618 14.43 -0.93 -10.96
C ALA A 618 14.50 -2.23 -10.15
N ARG A 619 15.14 -3.26 -10.70
CA ARG A 619 15.37 -4.55 -10.02
C ARG A 619 16.11 -4.36 -8.72
N TYR A 620 17.19 -3.59 -8.70
CA TYR A 620 17.96 -3.31 -7.47
C TYR A 620 17.08 -2.66 -6.39
N ILE A 621 16.28 -1.66 -6.74
CA ILE A 621 15.39 -0.97 -5.79
C ILE A 621 14.35 -1.94 -5.23
N ILE A 622 13.64 -2.69 -6.08
CA ILE A 622 12.64 -3.67 -5.63
C ILE A 622 13.29 -4.75 -4.76
N LEU A 623 14.48 -5.24 -5.15
CA LEU A 623 15.25 -6.20 -4.38
C LEU A 623 15.54 -5.70 -2.96
N THR A 624 15.84 -4.41 -2.78
CA THR A 624 16.07 -3.79 -1.45
C THR A 624 14.79 -3.56 -0.64
N CYS A 625 13.63 -3.52 -1.29
CA CYS A 625 12.34 -3.27 -0.63
C CYS A 625 11.68 -4.56 -0.13
N CYS A 626 11.54 -5.57 -0.99
CA CYS A 626 10.66 -6.73 -0.74
C CYS A 626 11.36 -8.09 -0.69
N GLY A 627 12.67 -8.19 -0.97
CA GLY A 627 13.33 -9.49 -1.04
C GLY A 627 13.37 -10.06 -2.47
N GLU A 628 13.67 -11.35 -2.64
CA GLU A 628 13.71 -11.99 -3.98
C GLU A 628 12.33 -12.56 -4.38
N ASN A 629 11.49 -12.85 -3.39
CA ASN A 629 10.20 -13.47 -3.54
C ASN A 629 9.13 -12.41 -3.78
N HIS A 630 9.02 -11.84 -4.98
CA HIS A 630 7.96 -10.87 -5.27
C HIS A 630 7.48 -10.91 -6.74
N PRO A 631 6.15 -10.80 -7.02
CA PRO A 631 5.63 -10.82 -8.39
C PRO A 631 6.23 -9.76 -9.31
N GLN A 632 6.54 -8.56 -8.78
CA GLN A 632 7.17 -7.50 -9.56
C GLN A 632 8.61 -7.84 -9.99
N ILE A 633 9.35 -8.65 -9.20
CA ILE A 633 10.68 -9.13 -9.62
C ILE A 633 10.54 -10.08 -10.80
N SER A 634 9.53 -10.95 -10.79
CA SER A 634 9.23 -11.81 -11.94
C SER A 634 8.94 -10.98 -13.21
N LEU A 635 8.17 -9.90 -13.09
CA LEU A 635 7.89 -9.00 -14.22
C LEU A 635 9.17 -8.34 -14.76
N ILE A 636 10.02 -7.81 -13.86
CA ILE A 636 11.29 -7.19 -14.25
C ILE A 636 12.24 -8.21 -14.90
N ASP A 637 12.32 -9.42 -14.34
CA ASP A 637 13.17 -10.50 -14.85
C ASP A 637 12.69 -11.01 -16.22
N SER A 638 11.37 -11.09 -16.45
CA SER A 638 10.80 -11.35 -17.77
C SER A 638 11.17 -10.26 -18.79
N ASN A 639 11.04 -8.98 -18.41
CA ASN A 639 11.41 -7.86 -19.28
C ASN A 639 12.92 -7.84 -19.58
N LEU A 640 13.77 -8.09 -18.59
CA LEU A 640 15.22 -8.21 -18.76
C LEU A 640 15.57 -9.36 -19.69
N GLY A 641 14.96 -10.53 -19.51
CA GLY A 641 15.19 -11.70 -20.36
C GLY A 641 14.87 -11.42 -21.84
N LEU A 642 13.75 -10.75 -22.11
CA LEU A 642 13.36 -10.36 -23.48
C LEU A 642 14.31 -9.33 -24.10
N ILE A 643 14.71 -8.30 -23.35
CA ILE A 643 15.64 -7.28 -23.86
C ILE A 643 17.03 -7.87 -24.09
N LEU A 644 17.54 -8.71 -23.19
CA LEU A 644 18.83 -9.38 -23.35
C LEU A 644 18.81 -10.37 -24.52
N GLN A 645 17.68 -11.02 -24.78
CA GLN A 645 17.49 -11.87 -25.97
C GLN A 645 17.69 -11.05 -27.26
N SER A 646 17.16 -9.83 -27.34
CA SER A 646 17.36 -8.95 -28.50
C SER A 646 18.82 -8.53 -28.71
N TYR A 647 19.62 -8.50 -27.63
CA TYR A 647 21.04 -8.18 -27.65
C TYR A 647 21.94 -9.37 -27.97
N GLY A 648 21.40 -10.60 -27.91
CA GLY A 648 22.14 -11.84 -28.14
C GLY A 648 22.83 -12.42 -26.91
N ASP A 649 22.61 -11.85 -25.71
CA ASP A 649 23.09 -12.43 -24.44
C ASP A 649 22.09 -13.48 -23.92
N TYR A 650 22.08 -14.64 -24.58
CA TYR A 650 21.13 -15.72 -24.29
C TYR A 650 21.37 -16.40 -22.94
N GLU A 651 22.60 -16.39 -22.42
CA GLU A 651 22.90 -17.06 -21.15
C GLU A 651 22.31 -16.30 -19.96
N ASN A 652 22.51 -14.98 -19.91
CA ASN A 652 21.92 -14.18 -18.85
C ASN A 652 20.41 -14.04 -19.05
N ALA A 653 19.93 -13.93 -20.30
CA ALA A 653 18.50 -13.92 -20.60
C ALA A 653 17.79 -15.17 -20.05
N LEU A 654 18.38 -16.35 -20.24
CA LEU A 654 17.82 -17.61 -19.75
C LEU A 654 17.77 -17.65 -18.21
N LYS A 655 18.84 -17.22 -17.52
CA LYS A 655 18.87 -17.16 -16.05
C LYS A 655 17.75 -16.29 -15.48
N PHE A 656 17.53 -15.11 -16.04
CA PHE A 656 16.44 -14.22 -15.60
C PHE A 656 15.07 -14.83 -15.91
N MET A 657 14.89 -15.43 -17.10
CA MET A 657 13.61 -16.04 -17.47
C MET A 657 13.28 -17.27 -16.61
N GLU A 658 14.26 -18.12 -16.29
CA GLU A 658 14.09 -19.27 -15.41
C GLU A 658 13.70 -18.85 -13.98
N LYS A 659 14.33 -17.78 -13.45
CA LYS A 659 13.96 -17.19 -12.16
C LYS A 659 12.54 -16.62 -12.18
N SER A 660 12.17 -15.91 -13.24
CA SER A 660 10.79 -15.42 -13.44
C SER A 660 9.79 -16.57 -13.50
N LEU A 661 10.12 -17.66 -14.20
CA LEU A 661 9.29 -18.86 -14.29
C LEU A 661 9.09 -19.52 -12.92
N GLU A 662 10.15 -19.67 -12.11
CA GLU A 662 10.07 -20.21 -10.75
C GLU A 662 9.12 -19.39 -9.88
N LEU A 663 9.26 -18.06 -9.90
CA LEU A 663 8.37 -17.14 -9.17
C LEU A 663 6.93 -17.21 -9.69
N ASN A 664 6.72 -17.25 -11.00
CA ASN A 664 5.38 -17.34 -11.59
C ASN A 664 4.69 -18.66 -11.22
N LYS A 665 5.42 -19.78 -11.16
CA LYS A 665 4.90 -21.07 -10.67
C LYS A 665 4.46 -20.98 -9.22
N LYS A 666 5.23 -20.29 -8.38
CA LYS A 666 4.93 -20.10 -6.95
C LYS A 666 3.67 -19.26 -6.71
N PHE A 667 3.50 -18.17 -7.45
CA PHE A 667 2.42 -17.20 -7.20
C PHE A 667 1.12 -17.50 -7.95
N TYR A 668 1.19 -17.81 -9.25
CA TYR A 668 0.00 -18.02 -10.08
C TYR A 668 -0.40 -19.51 -10.18
N GLY A 669 0.47 -20.42 -9.72
CA GLY A 669 0.26 -21.86 -9.81
C GLY A 669 0.64 -22.46 -11.17
N LEU A 670 0.87 -23.78 -11.17
CA LEU A 670 1.45 -24.52 -12.32
C LEU A 670 0.60 -24.48 -13.60
N LYS A 671 -0.71 -24.23 -13.48
CA LYS A 671 -1.67 -24.26 -14.60
C LYS A 671 -2.07 -22.88 -15.10
N SER A 672 -1.41 -21.81 -14.64
CA SER A 672 -1.75 -20.45 -15.06
C SER A 672 -1.24 -20.10 -16.45
N LEU A 673 -1.97 -19.25 -17.16
CA LEU A 673 -1.57 -18.71 -18.48
C LEU A 673 -0.25 -17.95 -18.42
N LYS A 674 0.06 -17.28 -17.30
CA LYS A 674 1.35 -16.58 -17.13
C LYS A 674 2.53 -17.55 -17.05
N VAL A 675 2.32 -18.73 -16.46
CA VAL A 675 3.32 -19.79 -16.41
C VAL A 675 3.52 -20.41 -17.79
N ALA A 676 2.44 -20.63 -18.55
CA ALA A 676 2.53 -21.08 -19.94
C ALA A 676 3.33 -20.11 -20.82
N LEU A 677 3.05 -18.80 -20.69
CA LEU A 677 3.80 -17.76 -21.40
C LEU A 677 5.28 -17.77 -21.01
N SER A 678 5.59 -17.89 -19.71
CA SER A 678 6.98 -17.96 -19.23
C SER A 678 7.72 -19.17 -19.81
N HIS A 679 7.07 -20.34 -19.87
CA HIS A 679 7.62 -21.54 -20.51
C HIS A 679 7.87 -21.35 -22.02
N HIS A 680 6.92 -20.72 -22.71
CA HIS A 680 7.06 -20.38 -24.12
C HIS A 680 8.24 -19.42 -24.37
N LEU A 681 8.40 -18.40 -23.53
CA LEU A 681 9.55 -17.48 -23.61
C LEU A 681 10.88 -18.18 -23.31
N CYS A 682 10.93 -19.08 -22.31
CA CYS A 682 12.10 -19.93 -22.06
C CYS A 682 12.45 -20.77 -23.30
N ALA A 683 11.47 -21.43 -23.92
CA ALA A 683 11.68 -22.26 -25.10
C ALA A 683 12.26 -21.45 -26.26
N ARG A 684 11.77 -20.23 -26.48
CA ARG A 684 12.31 -19.32 -27.49
C ARG A 684 13.76 -18.93 -27.22
N ILE A 685 14.12 -18.59 -25.98
CA ILE A 685 15.50 -18.25 -25.62
C ILE A 685 16.42 -19.48 -25.76
N GLN A 686 15.97 -20.67 -25.33
CA GLN A 686 16.70 -21.94 -25.47
C GLN A 686 16.92 -22.30 -26.95
N SER A 687 15.92 -22.07 -27.81
CA SER A 687 16.03 -22.22 -29.27
C SER A 687 17.07 -21.26 -29.86
N CYS A 688 17.07 -19.99 -29.45
CA CYS A 688 18.10 -19.02 -29.84
C CYS A 688 19.51 -19.40 -29.35
N ARG A 689 19.63 -20.14 -28.24
CA ARG A 689 20.91 -20.69 -27.76
C ARG A 689 21.35 -21.94 -28.55
N GLY A 690 20.44 -22.58 -29.29
CA GLY A 690 20.67 -23.83 -30.02
C GLY A 690 20.40 -25.10 -29.19
N ASP A 691 19.82 -24.99 -27.98
CA ASP A 691 19.41 -26.14 -27.17
C ASP A 691 17.95 -26.52 -27.47
N PHE A 692 17.75 -27.21 -28.60
CA PHE A 692 16.41 -27.63 -29.03
C PHE A 692 15.78 -28.71 -28.15
N ARG A 693 16.57 -29.48 -27.39
CA ARG A 693 16.02 -30.53 -26.51
C ARG A 693 15.30 -29.89 -25.33
N SER A 694 15.95 -28.96 -24.65
CA SER A 694 15.34 -28.22 -23.54
C SER A 694 14.21 -27.30 -24.02
N ALA A 695 14.37 -26.68 -25.20
CA ALA A 695 13.31 -25.87 -25.80
C ALA A 695 12.02 -26.68 -26.05
N LEU A 696 12.16 -27.91 -26.55
CA LEU A 696 11.02 -28.79 -26.81
C LEU A 696 10.31 -29.22 -25.52
N THR A 697 11.06 -29.47 -24.43
CA THR A 697 10.44 -29.78 -23.13
C THR A 697 9.66 -28.58 -22.58
N SER A 698 10.26 -27.38 -22.63
CA SER A 698 9.64 -26.15 -22.16
C SER A 698 8.38 -25.80 -22.96
N GLU A 699 8.44 -25.90 -24.31
CA GLU A 699 7.29 -25.60 -25.17
C GLU A 699 6.17 -26.64 -25.02
N ARG A 700 6.51 -27.92 -24.79
CA ARG A 700 5.52 -28.96 -24.53
C ARG A 700 4.73 -28.66 -23.25
N GLU A 701 5.39 -28.19 -22.20
CA GLU A 701 4.71 -27.78 -20.96
C GLU A 701 3.80 -26.56 -21.20
N ALA A 702 4.27 -25.55 -21.95
CA ALA A 702 3.44 -24.42 -22.35
C ALA A 702 2.18 -24.85 -23.12
N TYR A 703 2.35 -25.70 -24.14
CA TYR A 703 1.25 -26.21 -24.96
C TYR A 703 0.21 -26.98 -24.14
N GLN A 704 0.66 -27.82 -23.20
CA GLN A 704 -0.24 -28.57 -22.33
C GLN A 704 -1.10 -27.65 -21.46
N ILE A 705 -0.51 -26.57 -20.93
CA ILE A 705 -1.24 -25.59 -20.13
C ILE A 705 -2.23 -24.80 -21.01
N TYR A 706 -1.80 -24.34 -22.19
CA TYR A 706 -2.69 -23.62 -23.12
C TYR A 706 -3.87 -24.48 -23.57
N LYS A 707 -3.62 -25.74 -23.94
CA LYS A 707 -4.67 -26.70 -24.30
C LYS A 707 -5.65 -26.94 -23.15
N LEU A 708 -5.17 -27.02 -21.92
CA LEU A 708 -6.02 -27.26 -20.75
C LEU A 708 -6.91 -26.05 -20.41
N GLN A 709 -6.39 -24.83 -20.50
CA GLN A 709 -7.08 -23.61 -20.07
C GLN A 709 -7.92 -22.95 -21.17
N LEU A 710 -7.43 -22.95 -22.41
CA LEU A 710 -8.03 -22.21 -23.53
C LEU A 710 -8.66 -23.11 -24.59
N GLY A 711 -8.35 -24.41 -24.58
CA GLY A 711 -8.77 -25.36 -25.62
C GLY A 711 -7.90 -25.32 -26.88
N ASP A 712 -8.23 -26.19 -27.84
CA ASP A 712 -7.44 -26.42 -29.07
C ASP A 712 -7.60 -25.31 -30.13
N GLU A 713 -8.74 -24.60 -30.13
CA GLU A 713 -9.07 -23.59 -31.15
C GLU A 713 -8.44 -22.21 -30.88
N HIS A 714 -7.93 -21.97 -29.67
CA HIS A 714 -7.41 -20.66 -29.28
C HIS A 714 -6.09 -20.32 -29.99
N GLU A 715 -5.91 -19.05 -30.36
CA GLU A 715 -4.75 -18.54 -31.10
C GLU A 715 -3.41 -18.90 -30.44
N ARG A 716 -3.26 -18.63 -29.13
CA ARG A 716 -2.09 -19.02 -28.34
C ARG A 716 -1.77 -20.52 -28.35
N THR A 717 -2.79 -21.39 -28.35
CA THR A 717 -2.60 -22.85 -28.41
C THR A 717 -2.07 -23.26 -29.78
N ARG A 718 -2.61 -22.65 -30.84
CA ARG A 718 -2.16 -22.85 -32.22
C ARG A 718 -0.73 -22.33 -32.45
N GLU A 719 -0.41 -21.15 -31.93
CA GLU A 719 0.94 -20.58 -31.95
C GLU A 719 1.95 -21.55 -31.31
N SER A 720 1.65 -22.01 -30.09
CA SER A 720 2.51 -22.96 -29.38
C SER A 720 2.65 -24.30 -30.14
N ALA A 721 1.57 -24.80 -30.77
CA ALA A 721 1.64 -26.00 -31.60
C ALA A 721 2.53 -25.83 -32.85
N GLN A 722 2.51 -24.65 -33.48
CA GLN A 722 3.37 -24.33 -34.61
C GLN A 722 4.83 -24.24 -34.19
N VAL A 723 5.12 -23.57 -33.06
CA VAL A 723 6.46 -23.49 -32.49
C VAL A 723 6.98 -24.88 -32.14
N LEU A 724 6.15 -25.74 -31.56
CA LEU A 724 6.53 -27.13 -31.26
C LEU A 724 6.88 -27.92 -32.52
N LYS A 725 6.11 -27.80 -33.62
CA LYS A 725 6.44 -28.42 -34.91
C LYS A 725 7.79 -27.91 -35.43
N HIS A 726 7.98 -26.60 -35.45
CA HIS A 726 9.21 -25.99 -35.92
C HIS A 726 10.44 -26.44 -35.10
N LEU A 727 10.33 -26.48 -33.76
CA LEU A 727 11.40 -26.97 -32.88
C LEU A 727 11.71 -28.45 -33.12
N THR A 728 10.71 -29.29 -33.40
CA THR A 728 10.93 -30.71 -33.72
C THR A 728 11.68 -30.89 -35.04
N GLU A 729 11.33 -30.12 -36.07
CA GLU A 729 12.00 -30.15 -37.37
C GLU A 729 13.47 -29.71 -37.23
N GLN A 730 13.72 -28.62 -36.51
CA GLN A 730 15.07 -28.13 -36.25
C GLN A 730 15.91 -29.11 -35.43
N ALA A 731 15.32 -29.74 -34.40
CA ALA A 731 16.00 -30.76 -33.60
C ALA A 731 16.38 -31.99 -34.45
N VAL A 732 15.50 -32.45 -35.35
CA VAL A 732 15.76 -33.57 -36.25
C VAL A 732 16.85 -33.22 -37.26
N VAL A 733 16.82 -32.01 -37.84
CA VAL A 733 17.86 -31.52 -38.75
C VAL A 733 19.22 -31.46 -38.03
N LEU A 734 19.25 -30.94 -36.80
CA LEU A 734 20.48 -30.90 -36.01
C LEU A 734 21.01 -32.31 -35.72
N GLN A 735 20.14 -33.24 -35.30
CA GLN A 735 20.53 -34.62 -34.98
C GLN A 735 21.03 -35.38 -36.23
N LYS A 736 20.40 -35.18 -37.39
CA LYS A 736 20.88 -35.74 -38.67
C LYS A 736 22.28 -35.22 -39.01
N ARG A 737 22.47 -33.91 -38.93
CA ARG A 737 23.78 -33.28 -39.18
C ARG A 737 24.86 -33.75 -38.21
N MET A 738 24.53 -33.90 -36.92
CA MET A 738 25.44 -34.48 -35.92
C MET A 738 25.84 -35.91 -36.27
N ASN A 739 24.87 -36.74 -36.70
CA ASN A 739 25.15 -38.11 -37.10
C ASN A 739 26.02 -38.18 -38.37
N ASP A 740 25.87 -37.25 -39.32
CA ASP A 740 26.68 -37.19 -40.55
C ASP A 740 28.12 -36.77 -40.26
N VAL A 741 28.34 -35.89 -39.26
CA VAL A 741 29.68 -35.56 -38.73
C VAL A 741 30.32 -36.77 -38.06
N VAL A 742 29.58 -37.50 -37.22
CA VAL A 742 30.08 -38.71 -36.56
C VAL A 742 30.43 -39.81 -37.58
N LYS A 743 29.71 -39.89 -38.70
CA LYS A 743 29.99 -40.82 -39.81
C LYS A 743 31.11 -40.35 -40.75
N GLY A 744 31.74 -39.20 -40.49
CA GLY A 744 32.88 -38.69 -41.27
C GLY A 744 32.52 -38.12 -42.65
N GLN A 745 31.24 -37.88 -42.93
CA GLN A 745 30.77 -37.30 -44.21
C GLN A 745 30.87 -35.76 -44.23
N LEU A 746 31.05 -35.11 -43.07
CA LEU A 746 31.22 -33.66 -42.90
C LEU A 746 32.38 -33.37 -41.93
N LEU A 747 33.29 -32.47 -42.33
CA LEU A 747 34.47 -32.06 -41.54
C LEU A 747 34.15 -31.06 -40.40
N MET A 748 32.99 -30.39 -40.45
CA MET A 748 32.45 -29.53 -39.39
C MET A 748 30.92 -29.46 -39.48
N ILE A 749 30.26 -29.15 -38.35
CA ILE A 749 28.86 -28.74 -38.33
C ILE A 749 28.79 -27.32 -38.93
N PRO A 750 28.18 -27.08 -40.10
CA PRO A 750 27.98 -25.72 -40.60
C PRO A 750 27.05 -24.95 -39.65
N SER A 751 27.32 -23.65 -39.49
CA SER A 751 26.59 -22.76 -38.58
C SER A 751 25.09 -22.91 -38.77
N ILE A 752 24.41 -23.39 -37.73
CA ILE A 752 22.95 -23.38 -37.66
C ILE A 752 22.56 -21.90 -37.77
N THR A 753 21.77 -21.52 -38.77
CA THR A 753 21.21 -20.18 -38.88
C THR A 753 20.21 -19.99 -37.74
N ILE A 754 20.71 -19.63 -36.58
CA ILE A 754 19.93 -19.17 -35.44
C ILE A 754 19.32 -17.84 -35.88
N GLN A 755 18.04 -17.84 -36.20
CA GLN A 755 17.32 -16.60 -36.50
C GLN A 755 17.22 -15.78 -35.21
N GLN A 756 17.87 -14.62 -35.20
CA GLN A 756 17.68 -13.64 -34.15
C GLN A 756 16.22 -13.17 -34.17
N PRO A 757 15.56 -13.01 -33.01
CA PRO A 757 14.19 -12.51 -32.98
C PRO A 757 14.16 -11.07 -33.54
N SER A 758 13.16 -10.78 -34.38
CA SER A 758 12.96 -9.41 -34.86
C SER A 758 12.62 -8.48 -33.70
N PHE A 759 13.04 -7.21 -33.83
CA PHE A 759 12.71 -6.16 -32.86
C PHE A 759 11.20 -6.09 -32.56
N GLN A 760 10.37 -6.18 -33.60
CA GLN A 760 8.92 -6.15 -33.48
C GLN A 760 8.37 -7.32 -32.64
N ASN A 761 8.89 -8.53 -32.82
CA ASN A 761 8.44 -9.70 -32.07
C ASN A 761 8.83 -9.60 -30.58
N VAL A 762 9.98 -9.00 -30.27
CA VAL A 762 10.40 -8.76 -28.88
C VAL A 762 9.53 -7.68 -28.24
N LEU A 763 9.25 -6.60 -28.98
CA LEU A 763 8.37 -5.52 -28.52
C LEU A 763 6.95 -6.02 -28.25
N GLU A 764 6.41 -6.86 -29.12
CA GLU A 764 5.10 -7.48 -28.93
C GLU A 764 5.07 -8.37 -27.67
N MET A 765 6.11 -9.18 -27.45
CA MET A 765 6.20 -10.00 -26.23
C MET A 765 6.35 -9.16 -24.97
N LEU A 766 7.12 -8.07 -25.04
CA LEU A 766 7.21 -7.10 -23.95
C LEU A 766 5.86 -6.45 -23.66
N ASN A 767 5.08 -6.11 -24.68
CA ASN A 767 3.73 -5.57 -24.52
C ASN A 767 2.82 -6.59 -23.82
N VAL A 768 2.84 -7.86 -24.24
CA VAL A 768 2.05 -8.93 -23.62
C VAL A 768 2.44 -9.13 -22.15
N VAL A 769 3.75 -9.17 -21.83
CA VAL A 769 4.26 -9.34 -20.47
C VAL A 769 3.85 -8.17 -19.56
N ASN A 770 3.87 -6.93 -20.07
CA ASN A 770 3.44 -5.74 -19.33
C ASN A 770 1.92 -5.49 -19.39
N GLY A 771 1.13 -6.39 -20.00
CA GLY A 771 -0.33 -6.28 -20.08
C GLY A 771 -0.83 -5.14 -20.98
N ILE A 772 -0.05 -4.76 -21.99
CA ILE A 772 -0.45 -3.82 -23.04
C ILE A 772 -0.93 -4.64 -24.23
N LEU A 773 -2.26 -4.77 -24.37
CA LEU A 773 -2.88 -5.44 -25.52
C LEU A 773 -3.28 -4.37 -26.53
N PHE A 774 -2.69 -4.43 -27.72
CA PHE A 774 -3.26 -3.73 -28.87
C PHE A 774 -4.46 -4.55 -29.32
N ILE A 775 -5.67 -4.00 -29.20
CA ILE A 775 -6.80 -4.54 -29.93
C ILE A 775 -6.53 -4.19 -31.39
N GLN A 776 -5.88 -5.10 -32.11
CA GLN A 776 -5.89 -5.04 -33.57
C GLN A 776 -7.34 -5.27 -33.98
N ILE A 777 -8.07 -4.18 -34.19
CA ILE A 777 -9.32 -4.25 -34.95
C ILE A 777 -8.90 -4.79 -36.31
N ARG A 778 -9.32 -6.02 -36.63
CA ARG A 778 -9.04 -6.59 -37.96
C ARG A 778 -9.70 -5.65 -38.96
N GLU A 779 -9.09 -5.40 -40.12
CA GLU A 779 -9.73 -4.57 -41.16
C GLU A 779 -11.17 -5.05 -41.46
N LYS A 780 -11.42 -6.36 -41.38
CA LYS A 780 -12.76 -6.97 -41.49
C LYS A 780 -13.73 -6.55 -40.39
N ASP A 781 -13.26 -6.37 -39.15
CA ASP A 781 -14.09 -5.90 -38.04
C ASP A 781 -14.35 -4.39 -38.18
N LEU A 782 -13.40 -3.64 -38.75
CA LEU A 782 -13.54 -2.23 -39.13
C LEU A 782 -14.56 -2.04 -40.27
N ASP A 783 -14.57 -2.96 -41.24
CA ASP A 783 -15.55 -3.01 -42.33
C ASP A 783 -16.93 -3.43 -41.82
N LEU A 784 -17.01 -4.39 -40.88
CA LEU A 784 -18.28 -4.76 -40.22
C LEU A 784 -18.84 -3.61 -39.37
N ILE A 785 -17.98 -2.91 -38.64
CA ILE A 785 -18.35 -1.71 -37.86
C ILE A 785 -18.76 -0.58 -38.80
N ARG A 786 -18.07 -0.37 -39.94
CA ARG A 786 -18.49 0.57 -40.99
C ARG A 786 -19.82 0.19 -41.61
N ASP A 787 -20.06 -1.10 -41.87
CA ASP A 787 -21.31 -1.59 -42.43
C ASP A 787 -22.46 -1.48 -41.42
N GLU A 788 -22.20 -1.67 -40.12
CA GLU A 788 -23.19 -1.40 -39.05
C GLU A 788 -23.47 0.09 -38.89
N LEU A 789 -22.45 0.96 -38.93
CA LEU A 789 -22.61 2.42 -38.93
C LEU A 789 -23.36 2.92 -40.17
N ASN A 790 -23.10 2.33 -41.34
CA ASN A 790 -23.82 2.63 -42.58
C ASN A 790 -25.29 2.16 -42.51
N LYS A 791 -25.56 1.00 -41.90
CA LYS A 791 -26.94 0.52 -41.68
C LYS A 791 -27.70 1.37 -40.66
N GLN A 792 -27.04 1.84 -39.61
CA GLN A 792 -27.64 2.76 -38.62
C GLN A 792 -27.92 4.13 -39.23
N THR A 793 -26.99 4.70 -40.00
CA THR A 793 -27.21 5.98 -40.71
C THR A 793 -28.28 5.88 -41.80
N ILE A 794 -28.45 4.74 -42.47
CA ILE A 794 -29.58 4.51 -43.41
C ILE A 794 -30.92 4.41 -42.66
N ASN A 795 -30.97 3.81 -41.47
CA ASN A 795 -32.18 3.75 -40.64
C ASN A 795 -32.55 5.12 -40.02
N ASP A 796 -31.55 5.93 -39.64
CA ASP A 796 -31.76 7.29 -39.10
C ASP A 796 -32.18 8.29 -40.20
N GLN A 797 -31.70 8.09 -41.44
CA GLN A 797 -32.13 8.88 -42.60
C GLN A 797 -33.56 8.56 -43.07
N GLN A 798 -34.14 7.42 -42.68
CA GLN A 798 -35.55 7.10 -42.98
C GLN A 798 -36.53 7.63 -41.92
N THR A 799 -36.06 8.05 -40.74
CA THR A 799 -36.94 8.49 -39.63
C THR A 799 -36.90 10.00 -39.34
N THR A 800 -36.05 10.78 -40.00
CA THR A 800 -35.97 12.24 -39.75
C THR A 800 -36.00 13.08 -41.03
N ALA A 801 -37.18 13.14 -41.66
CA ALA A 801 -37.47 14.22 -42.60
C ALA A 801 -37.83 15.51 -41.84
N THR A 802 -37.20 16.62 -42.25
CA THR A 802 -37.47 18.06 -41.97
C THR A 802 -36.67 18.80 -40.87
N PRO A 803 -36.28 20.07 -41.10
CA PRO A 803 -34.86 20.47 -41.09
C PRO A 803 -34.50 21.62 -40.14
N SER A 804 -33.25 21.66 -39.67
CA SER A 804 -32.55 22.91 -39.31
C SER A 804 -31.05 22.66 -39.06
N ILE A 805 -30.26 22.54 -40.11
CA ILE A 805 -28.79 22.69 -40.04
C ILE A 805 -28.39 23.73 -41.09
N GLN A 806 -28.36 24.99 -40.67
CA GLN A 806 -27.76 26.07 -41.45
C GLN A 806 -26.96 27.06 -40.59
N THR A 807 -26.56 26.68 -39.37
CA THR A 807 -25.85 27.58 -38.43
C THR A 807 -24.58 27.02 -37.79
N LEU A 808 -24.06 25.85 -38.21
CA LEU A 808 -22.84 25.28 -37.61
C LEU A 808 -21.67 25.05 -38.57
N SER A 809 -21.80 25.36 -39.87
CA SER A 809 -20.66 25.25 -40.82
C SER A 809 -19.90 26.57 -41.05
N THR A 810 -20.37 27.71 -40.52
CA THR A 810 -19.75 29.02 -40.76
C THR A 810 -18.85 29.50 -39.61
N ALA A 811 -18.81 28.80 -38.48
CA ALA A 811 -17.89 29.11 -37.36
C ALA A 811 -16.55 28.36 -37.44
N ALA A 812 -16.50 27.23 -38.15
CA ALA A 812 -15.28 26.41 -38.29
C ALA A 812 -14.30 26.96 -39.35
N GLU A 813 -14.79 27.70 -40.35
CA GLU A 813 -13.94 28.29 -41.41
C GLU A 813 -13.27 29.62 -40.98
N GLN A 814 -13.79 30.30 -39.95
CA GLN A 814 -13.18 31.54 -39.45
C GLN A 814 -12.11 31.32 -38.37
N ALA A 815 -12.06 30.15 -37.73
CA ALA A 815 -11.00 29.81 -36.75
C ALA A 815 -9.71 29.26 -37.41
N ALA A 816 -9.81 28.71 -38.62
CA ALA A 816 -8.68 28.12 -39.35
C ALA A 816 -7.80 29.17 -40.08
N ALA A 817 -8.20 30.44 -40.13
CA ALA A 817 -7.48 31.50 -40.86
C ALA A 817 -6.55 32.37 -39.98
N LEU A 818 -6.44 32.10 -38.67
CA LEU A 818 -5.68 32.94 -37.71
C LEU A 818 -4.41 32.31 -37.12
N MET A 819 -3.99 31.09 -37.52
CA MET A 819 -2.78 30.43 -37.01
C MET A 819 -1.74 30.06 -38.10
N ASN A 820 -1.63 30.86 -39.17
CA ASN A 820 -0.63 30.64 -40.22
C ASN A 820 0.15 31.92 -40.61
N ASN A 821 0.38 32.83 -39.66
CA ASN A 821 1.32 33.93 -39.80
C ASN A 821 2.07 34.14 -38.49
N GLU A 822 3.28 33.62 -38.41
CA GLU A 822 4.50 34.27 -37.88
C GLU A 822 5.55 33.17 -37.62
N VAL A 823 6.31 32.91 -38.69
CA VAL A 823 7.66 32.35 -38.65
C VAL A 823 8.59 33.55 -38.61
N ASP A 824 9.29 33.73 -37.50
CA ASP A 824 10.70 34.15 -37.40
C ASP A 824 11.24 33.84 -35.99
#